data_AF-A0A674EMW3-F1
#
_entry.id   AF-A0A674EMW3-F1
#
_cell.length_a   1.000
_cell.length_b   1.000
_cell.length_c   1.000
_cell.angle_alpha   90.00
_cell.angle_beta   90.00
_cell.angle_gamma   90.00
#
_symmetry.space_group_name_H-M   'P 1'
#
loop_
_entity.id
_entity.type
_entity.pdbx_description
1 polymer ?
#
loop_
_entity_poly.entity_id
_entity_poly.type
_entity_poly.pdbx_seq_one_letter_code
_entity_poly.pdbx_strand_id
1 'polypeptide(L)'
;TMKLTGIFLLLMLWTCESSRDDNSVYDLFELVQIPKKNHGVTLVKGDDPYSPAYKILNPDLIPEVPESSFRDLIYSIHAERGFLLLLNFKQFKRTRGSLLTVEKRDGSGAVFEIVSNGKANTLDVVFSTVNKQQVVSIEDVDLATGHWKNITLFVQEDRAQLYVGCEEVNTAELDAPIQTILTQETPITARLRIGKGAVKDRFMGVLQNVRFVFGTTLEAILRNKGSVLTDGIIIMDNPINGSSPAIRTDYTGHKSKDLQMICGFSCEDLAGMFKELKGLGVVVKELSNELRKVTDENKLLMNRVGIHSGVCLHNGIVHKNKAEWTVDDCTECTCQNSATVCRKISCPLIPCANATVSDGECCPRCGTLSDYAEDGWSLWSEWTHCSVSCGRGIQQRGRSCDRINNNCEGTSVQTRDCYLQECDKRFKQDGAWSHWSPWSSCSVTCGAGVITRIRLCNSPTPQLGGKDCQGEGRQTEKCTKSPCPINGNWGPWSLWDTCSSTCGGGAQTRKRLCNDPAPKYGGKECQGDSKATQLCNKNACPIDGCLSNPCFPGTKCTSFPDGTWSCGKCPTGYSGDGIKCKDIDECKEVPDACFVFTGVHRCENTDPGYNCLPCPARFSGPQPFGRGVEEATVKKQVCTPLNPCLDGSHDCNKNARCNYLGHFADPMYRCECKPGYAGNGHICGEDSDLDGWPNQDLVCVENATYHCKKDNCPNLPNSGQEDYDKDGVGDACDNDDDNDGIPDDRDNCPFVYNPRQYDYDRDDVGDRCDNCPYNSNPDQTDTDNNGEGDACSVDIDGDGILNEKDNCPYVYNVDQRDTDLDGVGDMCDNCPLEHNPDQVDSDDDRVGDKCDSNQDIDEDGHQNNLDNCPYIPNANQADHDKDGKGDACDHDDDNDGIPDEKDNCRLAFNPDQLDSDGDGRGDVCKDDFDQDNVPDIYDVCPENFDISETDFRKFQMVPLDPKGTSQIDPNWVVRHQGKELVQTVNCDPGIAVGFDEFNSVDFSGTFFINTERDDDYAGFVFGYQSSSRFYVVMWKQITQTYWSNKPTKAQGYSGLSIKVVNSTTGPGEHLRNALWHTGNTSEQHHLTLPIFLLSSLVFTVCPLMVCLKSLVSNFRVVMYEGKKIMKDSGSIYDKTYAGGRLGLFVFSQEMVYFSDLKYECRGKQQENFYILL
;
A
#
# COMPACT_ATOMS: atom_id res chain seq x y z
N THR A 1 -31.40 31.95 50.63
CA THR A 1 -29.94 31.91 50.43
C THR A 1 -29.54 30.51 50.00
N MET A 2 -28.64 30.44 49.02
CA MET A 2 -27.90 29.29 48.43
C MET A 2 -27.51 28.19 49.46
N LYS A 3 -27.21 26.91 49.16
CA LYS A 3 -26.96 26.10 47.95
C LYS A 3 -26.75 24.62 48.40
N LEU A 4 -26.78 23.69 47.42
CA LEU A 4 -26.25 22.29 47.38
C LEU A 4 -26.91 21.24 48.30
N THR A 5 -27.73 20.28 47.81
CA THR A 5 -27.53 19.11 46.91
C THR A 5 -26.74 17.95 47.51
N GLY A 6 -27.42 16.80 47.63
CA GLY A 6 -26.85 15.48 47.92
C GLY A 6 -27.92 14.40 47.89
N ILE A 7 -28.17 13.86 46.69
CA ILE A 7 -28.45 12.44 46.35
C ILE A 7 -29.56 11.74 47.14
N PHE A 8 -30.68 11.43 46.45
CA PHE A 8 -31.30 10.09 46.35
C PHE A 8 -32.69 10.24 45.73
N LEU A 9 -32.82 10.03 44.41
CA LEU A 9 -34.10 9.58 43.87
C LEU A 9 -33.88 8.74 42.62
N LEU A 10 -34.30 7.50 42.77
CA LEU A 10 -34.44 6.46 41.77
C LEU A 10 -35.14 6.97 40.49
N LEU A 11 -34.48 6.70 39.37
CA LEU A 11 -34.98 5.88 38.26
C LEU A 11 -36.30 6.26 37.56
N MET A 12 -36.15 6.35 36.24
CA MET A 12 -37.14 6.12 35.19
C MET A 12 -38.10 7.27 34.89
N LEU A 13 -37.65 8.20 34.04
CA LEU A 13 -38.38 8.56 32.82
C LEU A 13 -37.40 9.20 31.83
N TRP A 14 -37.31 8.53 30.68
CA TRP A 14 -36.47 8.79 29.52
C TRP A 14 -36.34 10.25 29.10
N THR A 15 -35.12 10.75 29.12
CA THR A 15 -34.60 11.66 28.09
C THR A 15 -33.14 11.28 27.84
N CYS A 16 -32.89 10.57 26.75
CA CYS A 16 -31.55 10.51 26.16
C CYS A 16 -31.75 10.65 24.65
N GLU A 17 -31.18 11.73 24.11
CA GLU A 17 -31.06 11.98 22.68
C GLU A 17 -30.41 10.76 22.01
N SER A 18 -31.10 10.21 21.02
CA SER A 18 -30.54 9.22 20.11
C SER A 18 -29.35 9.83 19.38
N SER A 19 -28.18 9.19 19.48
CA SER A 19 -27.09 9.35 18.54
C SER A 19 -27.63 9.21 17.12
N ARG A 20 -27.45 10.24 16.29
CA ARG A 20 -27.73 10.17 14.86
C ARG A 20 -26.70 9.24 14.21
N ASP A 21 -27.14 8.05 13.83
CA ASP A 21 -26.40 7.15 12.94
C ASP A 21 -26.15 7.84 11.58
N ASP A 22 -24.88 7.92 11.17
CA ASP A 22 -24.44 8.47 9.89
C ASP A 22 -24.66 7.41 8.78
N ASN A 23 -25.93 7.14 8.42
CA ASN A 23 -26.27 6.16 7.39
C ASN A 23 -26.07 6.75 5.98
N SER A 24 -24.99 6.37 5.30
CA SER A 24 -24.70 6.78 3.91
C SER A 24 -25.35 5.88 2.85
N VAL A 25 -26.00 4.78 3.24
CA VAL A 25 -26.72 3.85 2.35
C VAL A 25 -28.15 3.65 2.85
N TYR A 26 -29.13 3.77 1.95
CA TYR A 26 -30.56 3.55 2.22
C TYR A 26 -31.07 2.40 1.33
N ASP A 27 -31.15 1.19 1.87
CA ASP A 27 -31.80 0.05 1.20
C ASP A 27 -33.31 0.10 1.39
N LEU A 28 -34.06 0.27 0.30
CA LEU A 28 -35.50 0.47 0.39
C LEU A 28 -36.25 -0.78 0.89
N PHE A 29 -35.74 -2.00 0.64
CA PHE A 29 -36.40 -3.21 1.13
C PHE A 29 -36.16 -3.45 2.62
N GLU A 30 -35.00 -3.04 3.14
CA GLU A 30 -34.72 -3.03 4.58
C GLU A 30 -35.56 -1.99 5.31
N LEU A 31 -35.65 -0.77 4.75
CA LEU A 31 -36.44 0.33 5.32
C LEU A 31 -37.94 0.02 5.39
N VAL A 32 -38.48 -0.73 4.41
CA VAL A 32 -39.89 -1.12 4.36
C VAL A 32 -40.21 -2.29 5.30
N GLN A 33 -39.20 -3.00 5.82
CA GLN A 33 -39.33 -4.14 6.76
C GLN A 33 -40.43 -5.13 6.38
N ILE A 34 -40.31 -5.79 5.22
CA ILE A 34 -41.35 -6.70 4.70
C ILE A 34 -41.64 -7.82 5.73
N PRO A 35 -42.85 -7.90 6.32
CA PRO A 35 -43.18 -8.93 7.31
C PRO A 35 -43.27 -10.32 6.66
N LYS A 36 -43.01 -11.39 7.44
CA LYS A 36 -43.02 -12.81 6.99
C LYS A 36 -44.32 -13.29 6.29
N LYS A 37 -45.42 -12.51 6.27
CA LYS A 37 -46.69 -12.84 5.59
C LYS A 37 -46.77 -12.17 4.19
N ASN A 38 -46.09 -12.69 3.17
CA ASN A 38 -46.26 -12.40 1.72
C ASN A 38 -47.09 -11.13 1.33
N HIS A 39 -46.63 -9.93 1.70
CA HIS A 39 -47.28 -8.63 1.44
C HIS A 39 -47.06 -8.17 -0.01
N GLY A 40 -47.53 -8.97 -0.98
CA GLY A 40 -47.39 -8.65 -2.41
C GLY A 40 -46.00 -8.89 -3.00
N VAL A 41 -45.09 -9.48 -2.24
CA VAL A 41 -43.78 -9.96 -2.69
C VAL A 41 -43.49 -11.35 -2.14
N THR A 42 -42.63 -12.09 -2.83
CA THR A 42 -42.13 -13.40 -2.41
C THR A 42 -40.63 -13.46 -2.60
N LEU A 43 -39.92 -14.01 -1.61
CA LEU A 43 -38.47 -14.20 -1.68
C LEU A 43 -38.13 -15.23 -2.76
N VAL A 44 -37.13 -14.94 -3.59
CA VAL A 44 -36.62 -15.83 -4.64
C VAL A 44 -35.09 -15.77 -4.68
N LYS A 45 -34.45 -16.72 -5.36
CA LYS A 45 -33.00 -16.67 -5.58
C LYS A 45 -32.65 -15.51 -6.52
N GLY A 46 -31.78 -14.62 -6.03
CA GLY A 46 -31.32 -13.42 -6.73
C GLY A 46 -30.13 -13.66 -7.67
N ASP A 47 -29.67 -12.57 -8.29
CA ASP A 47 -28.40 -12.52 -9.03
C ASP A 47 -27.21 -12.49 -8.06
N ASP A 48 -27.37 -11.72 -6.98
CA ASP A 48 -26.44 -11.68 -5.85
C ASP A 48 -26.87 -12.75 -4.80
N PRO A 49 -26.01 -13.72 -4.47
CA PRO A 49 -26.36 -14.79 -3.53
C PRO A 49 -26.39 -14.33 -2.06
N TYR A 50 -25.86 -13.15 -1.75
CA TYR A 50 -25.71 -12.64 -0.39
C TYR A 50 -26.79 -11.61 0.01
N SER A 51 -27.69 -11.24 -0.90
CA SER A 51 -28.79 -10.30 -0.64
C SER A 51 -30.16 -10.87 -1.03
N PRO A 52 -31.24 -10.50 -0.32
CA PRO A 52 -32.58 -11.03 -0.62
C PRO A 52 -33.14 -10.45 -1.93
N ALA A 53 -33.63 -11.30 -2.82
CA ALA A 53 -34.36 -10.89 -4.02
C ALA A 53 -35.87 -11.09 -3.87
N TYR A 54 -36.65 -10.08 -4.27
CA TYR A 54 -38.09 -10.05 -4.10
C TYR A 54 -38.81 -10.09 -5.45
N LYS A 55 -39.53 -11.17 -5.70
CA LYS A 55 -40.46 -11.26 -6.83
C LYS A 55 -41.73 -10.46 -6.51
N ILE A 56 -42.03 -9.47 -7.34
CA ILE A 56 -43.18 -8.59 -7.16
C ILE A 56 -44.44 -9.29 -7.67
N LEU A 57 -45.38 -9.59 -6.76
CA LEU A 57 -46.68 -10.21 -7.06
C LEU A 57 -47.78 -9.16 -7.15
N ASN A 58 -47.82 -8.24 -6.19
CA ASN A 58 -48.76 -7.12 -6.16
C ASN A 58 -48.12 -5.91 -5.46
N PRO A 59 -47.64 -4.90 -6.21
CA PRO A 59 -46.90 -3.77 -5.64
C PRO A 59 -47.78 -2.82 -4.80
N ASP A 60 -49.11 -2.95 -4.88
CA ASP A 60 -50.03 -2.19 -4.01
C ASP A 60 -49.98 -2.68 -2.56
N LEU A 61 -49.59 -3.94 -2.31
CA LEU A 61 -49.51 -4.53 -0.97
C LEU A 61 -48.16 -4.31 -0.28
N ILE A 62 -47.14 -3.86 -1.01
CA ILE A 62 -45.84 -3.49 -0.45
C ILE A 62 -46.03 -2.22 0.41
N PRO A 63 -45.55 -2.16 1.66
CA PRO A 63 -45.67 -0.94 2.46
C PRO A 63 -44.91 0.25 1.83
N GLU A 64 -45.32 1.47 2.17
CA GLU A 64 -44.54 2.67 1.81
C GLU A 64 -43.29 2.79 2.69
N VAL A 65 -42.23 3.41 2.17
CA VAL A 65 -41.03 3.69 2.98
C VAL A 65 -41.44 4.60 4.16
N PRO A 66 -41.02 4.30 5.40
CA PRO A 66 -41.38 5.10 6.57
C PRO A 66 -41.07 6.58 6.37
N GLU A 67 -41.97 7.47 6.80
CA GLU A 67 -41.84 8.92 6.57
C GLU A 67 -40.55 9.50 7.15
N SER A 68 -40.09 8.99 8.31
CA SER A 68 -38.82 9.39 8.92
C SER A 68 -37.63 9.07 8.02
N SER A 69 -37.53 7.82 7.56
CA SER A 69 -36.45 7.37 6.68
C SER A 69 -36.51 8.06 5.31
N PHE A 70 -37.71 8.33 4.79
CA PHE A 70 -37.87 9.10 3.56
C PHE A 70 -37.41 10.56 3.73
N ARG A 71 -37.68 11.17 4.91
CA ARG A 71 -37.21 12.52 5.22
C ARG A 71 -35.68 12.58 5.31
N ASP A 72 -35.05 11.59 5.92
CA ASP A 72 -33.59 11.50 6.00
C ASP A 72 -32.97 11.32 4.61
N LEU A 73 -33.57 10.47 3.76
CA LEU A 73 -33.17 10.32 2.36
C LEU A 73 -33.23 11.65 1.59
N ILE A 74 -34.32 12.42 1.72
CA ILE A 74 -34.44 13.74 1.07
C ILE A 74 -33.37 14.72 1.59
N TYR A 75 -33.05 14.68 2.89
CA TYR A 75 -31.99 15.53 3.45
C TYR A 75 -30.63 15.21 2.81
N SER A 76 -30.30 13.92 2.64
CA SER A 76 -29.06 13.47 1.99
C SER A 76 -29.00 13.87 0.51
N ILE A 77 -30.13 13.77 -0.22
CA ILE A 77 -30.22 14.26 -1.61
C ILE A 77 -29.94 15.76 -1.71
N HIS A 78 -30.42 16.56 -0.75
CA HIS A 78 -30.16 18.01 -0.73
C HIS A 78 -28.72 18.34 -0.35
N ALA A 79 -28.14 17.59 0.59
CA ALA A 79 -26.76 17.78 1.03
C ALA A 79 -25.76 17.51 -0.09
N GLU A 80 -25.99 16.45 -0.87
CA GLU A 80 -25.11 16.00 -1.97
C GLU A 80 -25.52 16.56 -3.34
N ARG A 81 -26.65 17.30 -3.40
CA ARG A 81 -27.27 17.81 -4.62
C ARG A 81 -27.48 16.74 -5.70
N GLY A 82 -27.81 15.53 -5.27
CA GLY A 82 -27.81 14.35 -6.13
C GLY A 82 -27.94 13.05 -5.35
N PHE A 83 -27.96 11.93 -6.06
CA PHE A 83 -27.89 10.59 -5.49
C PHE A 83 -27.33 9.57 -6.47
N LEU A 84 -26.79 8.48 -5.93
CA LEU A 84 -26.49 7.26 -6.66
C LEU A 84 -27.55 6.20 -6.33
N LEU A 85 -28.29 5.75 -7.33
CA LEU A 85 -29.26 4.67 -7.19
C LEU A 85 -28.70 3.38 -7.80
N LEU A 86 -28.49 2.38 -6.95
CA LEU A 86 -28.11 1.03 -7.35
C LEU A 86 -29.34 0.15 -7.32
N LEU A 87 -29.55 -0.66 -8.35
CA LEU A 87 -30.60 -1.68 -8.34
C LEU A 87 -30.30 -2.85 -9.29
N ASN A 88 -30.61 -4.06 -8.82
CA ASN A 88 -30.55 -5.28 -9.61
C ASN A 88 -31.98 -5.76 -9.89
N PHE A 89 -32.30 -6.07 -11.13
CA PHE A 89 -33.65 -6.53 -11.47
C PHE A 89 -33.72 -7.45 -12.67
N LYS A 90 -34.76 -8.29 -12.67
CA LYS A 90 -35.12 -9.16 -13.79
C LYS A 90 -36.56 -8.89 -14.19
N GLN A 91 -36.74 -8.09 -15.24
CA GLN A 91 -38.05 -7.69 -15.73
C GLN A 91 -38.52 -8.57 -16.89
N PHE A 92 -39.83 -8.84 -16.95
CA PHE A 92 -40.42 -9.62 -18.05
C PHE A 92 -40.26 -8.93 -19.41
N LYS A 93 -40.01 -9.74 -20.44
CA LYS A 93 -39.70 -9.28 -21.81
C LYS A 93 -40.73 -8.27 -22.33
N ARG A 94 -40.26 -7.11 -22.82
CA ARG A 94 -41.08 -6.05 -23.45
C ARG A 94 -42.22 -5.49 -22.56
N THR A 95 -42.09 -5.59 -21.24
CA THR A 95 -43.03 -4.96 -20.30
C THR A 95 -42.58 -3.56 -19.91
N ARG A 96 -43.51 -2.70 -19.51
CA ARG A 96 -43.24 -1.38 -18.92
C ARG A 96 -43.60 -1.45 -17.44
N GLY A 97 -42.72 -0.98 -16.56
CA GLY A 97 -42.96 -1.02 -15.12
C GLY A 97 -42.10 -0.02 -14.35
N SER A 98 -42.71 0.61 -13.33
CA SER A 98 -41.99 1.54 -12.44
C SER A 98 -41.12 0.77 -11.45
N LEU A 99 -39.84 1.12 -11.37
CA LEU A 99 -38.89 0.58 -10.41
C LEU A 99 -39.11 1.20 -9.02
N LEU A 100 -39.28 2.52 -8.98
CA LEU A 100 -39.67 3.28 -7.80
C LEU A 100 -40.46 4.53 -8.18
N THR A 101 -41.34 4.95 -7.28
CA THR A 101 -42.19 6.14 -7.47
C THR A 101 -42.38 6.89 -6.15
N VAL A 102 -42.22 8.21 -6.21
CA VAL A 102 -42.66 9.16 -5.19
C VAL A 102 -44.05 9.65 -5.60
N GLU A 103 -45.11 9.03 -5.07
CA GLU A 103 -46.51 9.37 -5.40
C GLU A 103 -47.08 10.39 -4.39
N LYS A 104 -47.82 11.39 -4.88
CA LYS A 104 -48.49 12.37 -4.00
C LYS A 104 -49.60 11.69 -3.19
N ARG A 105 -49.74 12.05 -1.91
CA ARG A 105 -50.74 11.45 -0.99
C ARG A 105 -52.19 11.76 -1.40
N ASP A 106 -52.41 12.83 -2.18
CA ASP A 106 -53.71 13.22 -2.72
C ASP A 106 -54.13 12.42 -3.98
N GLY A 107 -53.25 11.56 -4.50
CA GLY A 107 -53.49 10.75 -5.70
C GLY A 107 -53.40 11.53 -7.02
N SER A 108 -52.87 12.76 -7.01
CA SER A 108 -52.80 13.62 -8.20
C SER A 108 -51.66 13.29 -9.18
N GLY A 109 -50.84 12.26 -8.90
CA GLY A 109 -49.77 11.76 -9.78
C GLY A 109 -48.43 11.55 -9.08
N ALA A 110 -47.37 11.24 -9.86
CA ALA A 110 -46.00 11.12 -9.36
C ALA A 110 -45.33 12.49 -9.24
N VAL A 111 -44.62 12.73 -8.13
CA VAL A 111 -43.63 13.82 -8.02
C VAL A 111 -42.37 13.46 -8.78
N PHE A 112 -41.92 12.20 -8.62
CA PHE A 112 -40.73 11.63 -9.25
C PHE A 112 -40.94 10.13 -9.43
N GLU A 113 -40.54 9.55 -10.56
CA GLU A 113 -40.77 8.16 -10.90
C GLU A 113 -39.71 7.67 -11.90
N ILE A 114 -39.18 6.47 -11.69
CA ILE A 114 -38.20 5.84 -12.57
C ILE A 114 -38.85 4.61 -13.21
N VAL A 115 -39.03 4.62 -14.53
CA VAL A 115 -39.75 3.59 -15.28
C VAL A 115 -38.82 2.87 -16.24
N SER A 116 -38.78 1.54 -16.15
CA SER A 116 -38.17 0.71 -17.18
C SER A 116 -39.22 0.36 -18.24
N ASN A 117 -39.05 0.89 -19.46
CA ASN A 117 -40.00 0.80 -20.55
C ASN A 117 -39.50 -0.12 -21.68
N GLY A 118 -39.71 -1.41 -21.50
CA GLY A 118 -39.31 -2.43 -22.45
C GLY A 118 -39.99 -2.40 -23.82
N LYS A 119 -41.04 -1.57 -24.01
CA LYS A 119 -41.69 -1.40 -25.31
C LYS A 119 -41.00 -0.36 -26.17
N ALA A 120 -40.55 0.73 -25.54
CA ALA A 120 -39.81 1.81 -26.18
C ALA A 120 -38.28 1.60 -26.12
N ASN A 121 -37.84 0.61 -25.35
CA ASN A 121 -36.43 0.36 -25.05
C ASN A 121 -35.73 1.50 -24.29
N THR A 122 -36.46 2.13 -23.36
CA THR A 122 -36.00 3.31 -22.63
C THR A 122 -36.03 3.10 -21.11
N LEU A 123 -35.20 3.85 -20.39
CA LEU A 123 -35.40 4.16 -18.97
C LEU A 123 -35.95 5.60 -18.87
N ASP A 124 -37.18 5.73 -18.41
CA ASP A 124 -37.87 7.02 -18.32
C ASP A 124 -37.76 7.57 -16.88
N VAL A 125 -37.17 8.76 -16.73
CA VAL A 125 -37.20 9.56 -15.50
C VAL A 125 -38.35 10.56 -15.63
N VAL A 126 -39.41 10.33 -14.85
CA VAL A 126 -40.65 11.10 -14.89
C VAL A 126 -40.72 11.98 -13.65
N PHE A 127 -40.95 13.28 -13.82
CA PHE A 127 -41.07 14.20 -12.70
C PHE A 127 -42.07 15.32 -12.96
N SER A 128 -42.59 15.91 -11.88
CA SER A 128 -43.59 16.99 -11.97
C SER A 128 -42.98 18.33 -11.55
N THR A 129 -43.03 19.33 -12.45
CA THR A 129 -42.71 20.72 -12.13
C THR A 129 -44.00 21.55 -12.02
N VAL A 130 -43.92 22.82 -11.60
CA VAL A 130 -45.08 23.70 -11.32
C VAL A 130 -46.05 23.81 -12.52
N ASN A 131 -45.59 23.53 -13.75
CA ASN A 131 -46.35 23.81 -14.98
C ASN A 131 -46.70 22.58 -15.86
N LYS A 132 -46.18 21.37 -15.61
CA LYS A 132 -46.53 20.09 -16.31
C LYS A 132 -45.70 18.90 -15.77
N GLN A 133 -46.12 17.68 -16.10
CA GLN A 133 -45.31 16.46 -15.93
C GLN A 133 -44.32 16.33 -17.09
N GLN A 134 -43.05 16.15 -16.79
CA GLN A 134 -41.95 15.98 -17.74
C GLN A 134 -41.46 14.54 -17.72
N VAL A 135 -41.01 14.06 -18.88
CA VAL A 135 -40.49 12.70 -19.07
C VAL A 135 -39.17 12.82 -19.81
N VAL A 136 -38.09 12.40 -19.17
CA VAL A 136 -36.75 12.33 -19.75
C VAL A 136 -36.45 10.86 -20.00
N SER A 137 -36.31 10.47 -21.27
CA SER A 137 -36.12 9.07 -21.67
C SER A 137 -34.68 8.84 -22.09
N ILE A 138 -34.01 7.90 -21.43
CA ILE A 138 -32.69 7.39 -21.84
C ILE A 138 -32.95 6.25 -22.81
N GLU A 139 -32.52 6.39 -24.07
CA GLU A 139 -32.78 5.43 -25.15
C GLU A 139 -31.75 4.29 -25.21
N ASP A 140 -32.08 3.21 -25.92
CA ASP A 140 -31.22 2.05 -26.21
C ASP A 140 -30.65 1.31 -24.98
N VAL A 141 -31.48 1.11 -23.94
CA VAL A 141 -31.01 0.58 -22.64
C VAL A 141 -31.13 -0.95 -22.49
N ASP A 142 -31.99 -1.63 -23.26
CA ASP A 142 -32.17 -3.09 -23.25
C ASP A 142 -32.40 -3.71 -21.85
N LEU A 143 -33.23 -3.06 -21.03
CA LEU A 143 -33.50 -3.47 -19.65
C LEU A 143 -34.48 -4.64 -19.52
N ALA A 144 -35.60 -4.60 -20.24
CA ALA A 144 -36.67 -5.59 -20.13
C ALA A 144 -36.44 -6.80 -21.06
N THR A 145 -35.32 -7.51 -20.87
CA THR A 145 -34.89 -8.66 -21.69
C THR A 145 -35.24 -10.01 -21.08
N GLY A 146 -35.76 -10.06 -19.86
CA GLY A 146 -36.00 -11.32 -19.13
C GLY A 146 -34.75 -11.92 -18.48
N HIS A 147 -33.60 -11.26 -18.60
CA HIS A 147 -32.36 -11.57 -17.87
C HIS A 147 -32.15 -10.59 -16.72
N TRP A 148 -31.22 -10.89 -15.81
CA TRP A 148 -30.83 -9.95 -14.75
C TRP A 148 -30.10 -8.75 -15.36
N LYS A 149 -30.41 -7.58 -14.82
CA LYS A 149 -29.79 -6.30 -15.16
C LYS A 149 -29.41 -5.60 -13.87
N ASN A 150 -28.16 -5.16 -13.82
CA ASN A 150 -27.60 -4.36 -12.74
C ASN A 150 -27.46 -2.94 -13.26
N ILE A 151 -28.16 -1.97 -12.68
CA ILE A 151 -28.07 -0.58 -13.12
C ILE A 151 -27.59 0.34 -12.00
N THR A 152 -26.78 1.32 -12.39
CA THR A 152 -26.39 2.47 -11.56
C THR A 152 -26.93 3.73 -12.24
N LEU A 153 -27.89 4.41 -11.60
CA LEU A 153 -28.37 5.70 -12.05
C LEU A 153 -27.75 6.79 -11.17
N PHE A 154 -26.88 7.61 -11.75
CA PHE A 154 -26.28 8.76 -11.09
C PHE A 154 -27.04 10.02 -11.48
N VAL A 155 -27.66 10.68 -10.50
CA VAL A 155 -28.35 11.96 -10.71
C VAL A 155 -27.64 13.02 -9.90
N GLN A 156 -27.10 14.05 -10.55
CA GLN A 156 -26.44 15.17 -9.89
C GLN A 156 -26.87 16.48 -10.53
N GLU A 157 -27.38 17.39 -9.71
CA GLU A 157 -28.04 18.63 -10.15
C GLU A 157 -29.14 18.30 -11.18
N ASP A 158 -28.96 18.70 -12.43
CA ASP A 158 -29.86 18.53 -13.58
C ASP A 158 -29.38 17.45 -14.56
N ARG A 159 -28.40 16.61 -14.20
CA ARG A 159 -27.90 15.53 -15.09
C ARG A 159 -28.19 14.15 -14.53
N ALA A 160 -28.69 13.26 -15.38
CA ALA A 160 -28.93 11.86 -15.08
C ALA A 160 -28.09 10.97 -16.01
N GLN A 161 -27.18 10.18 -15.44
CA GLN A 161 -26.31 9.25 -16.17
C GLN A 161 -26.67 7.82 -15.79
N LEU A 162 -26.91 6.97 -16.79
CA LEU A 162 -27.29 5.58 -16.57
C LEU A 162 -26.18 4.63 -17.02
N TYR A 163 -25.80 3.74 -16.10
CA TYR A 163 -24.89 2.64 -16.35
C TYR A 163 -25.65 1.32 -16.24
N VAL A 164 -25.43 0.42 -17.20
CA VAL A 164 -25.91 -0.96 -17.14
C VAL A 164 -24.69 -1.87 -17.05
N GLY A 165 -24.50 -2.51 -15.89
CA GLY A 165 -23.23 -3.14 -15.54
C GLY A 165 -22.12 -2.09 -15.41
N CYS A 166 -21.13 -2.18 -16.30
CA CYS A 166 -19.94 -1.32 -16.34
C CYS A 166 -19.98 -0.29 -17.49
N GLU A 167 -21.00 -0.37 -18.36
CA GLU A 167 -21.11 0.46 -19.57
C GLU A 167 -22.03 1.66 -19.32
N GLU A 168 -21.53 2.87 -19.59
CA GLU A 168 -22.38 4.07 -19.67
C GLU A 168 -23.26 3.94 -20.91
N VAL A 169 -24.58 3.92 -20.72
CA VAL A 169 -25.53 3.83 -21.83
C VAL A 169 -25.73 5.21 -22.45
N ASN A 170 -26.13 6.18 -21.64
CA ASN A 170 -26.32 7.56 -22.09
C ASN A 170 -26.45 8.52 -20.90
N THR A 171 -26.25 9.81 -21.18
CA THR A 171 -26.49 10.92 -20.25
C THR A 171 -27.69 11.73 -20.74
N ALA A 172 -28.62 12.04 -19.84
CA ALA A 172 -29.78 12.87 -20.13
C ALA A 172 -29.84 14.08 -19.17
N GLU A 173 -30.21 15.25 -19.69
CA GLU A 173 -30.42 16.46 -18.90
C GLU A 173 -31.88 16.56 -18.46
N LEU A 174 -32.10 16.84 -17.18
CA LEU A 174 -33.38 17.13 -16.57
C LEU A 174 -33.67 18.63 -16.72
N ASP A 175 -34.91 18.97 -17.08
CA ASP A 175 -35.33 20.38 -17.22
C ASP A 175 -35.31 21.17 -15.89
N ALA A 176 -35.07 20.50 -14.75
CA ALA A 176 -34.89 21.11 -13.44
C ALA A 176 -33.96 20.25 -12.57
N PRO A 177 -33.18 20.85 -11.66
CA PRO A 177 -32.28 20.10 -10.81
C PRO A 177 -33.03 19.31 -9.73
N ILE A 178 -32.52 18.13 -9.36
CA ILE A 178 -33.23 17.12 -8.57
C ILE A 178 -33.70 17.62 -7.19
N GLN A 179 -32.96 18.51 -6.56
CA GLN A 179 -33.31 19.13 -5.27
C GLN A 179 -34.50 20.10 -5.37
N THR A 180 -34.79 20.62 -6.57
CA THR A 180 -36.00 21.44 -6.81
C THR A 180 -37.21 20.59 -7.15
N ILE A 181 -36.99 19.37 -7.66
CA ILE A 181 -38.04 18.38 -7.93
C ILE A 181 -38.46 17.69 -6.62
N LEU A 182 -37.50 17.25 -5.82
CA LEU A 182 -37.70 16.61 -4.52
C LEU A 182 -37.37 17.61 -3.40
N THR A 183 -38.32 18.48 -3.07
CA THR A 183 -38.14 19.50 -2.01
C THR A 183 -38.18 18.89 -0.61
N GLN A 184 -37.70 19.63 0.41
CA GLN A 184 -37.78 19.21 1.82
C GLN A 184 -39.22 18.98 2.34
N GLU A 185 -40.23 19.50 1.63
CA GLU A 185 -41.66 19.30 1.95
C GLU A 185 -42.25 18.03 1.30
N THR A 186 -41.50 17.37 0.41
CA THR A 186 -41.94 16.17 -0.32
C THR A 186 -42.33 15.01 0.59
N PRO A 187 -41.63 14.69 1.69
CA PRO A 187 -42.03 13.61 2.60
C PRO A 187 -43.38 13.82 3.30
N ILE A 188 -43.82 15.07 3.43
CA ILE A 188 -45.10 15.44 4.05
C ILE A 188 -46.25 15.25 3.04
N THR A 189 -46.01 15.60 1.78
CA THR A 189 -47.04 15.67 0.73
C THR A 189 -47.07 14.43 -0.19
N ALA A 190 -46.03 13.61 -0.18
CA ALA A 190 -45.86 12.43 -1.02
C ALA A 190 -45.26 11.25 -0.23
N ARG A 191 -45.26 10.07 -0.86
CA ARG A 191 -44.72 8.83 -0.30
C ARG A 191 -43.90 8.05 -1.33
N LEU A 192 -42.81 7.43 -0.87
CA LEU A 192 -41.94 6.60 -1.70
C LEU A 192 -42.43 5.15 -1.72
N ARG A 193 -42.59 4.59 -2.92
CA ARG A 193 -43.12 3.25 -3.20
C ARG A 193 -42.17 2.49 -4.13
N ILE A 194 -42.00 1.19 -3.87
CA ILE A 194 -41.15 0.29 -4.66
C ILE A 194 -42.03 -0.53 -5.62
N GLY A 195 -41.64 -0.64 -6.90
CA GLY A 195 -42.32 -1.49 -7.89
C GLY A 195 -43.73 -1.06 -8.30
N LYS A 196 -44.22 0.07 -7.76
CA LYS A 196 -45.57 0.63 -7.99
C LYS A 196 -45.44 1.96 -8.71
N GLY A 197 -46.03 2.08 -9.89
CA GLY A 197 -46.14 3.37 -10.57
C GLY A 197 -47.30 4.23 -10.10
N ALA A 198 -47.24 5.54 -10.38
CA ALA A 198 -48.34 6.46 -10.06
C ALA A 198 -49.56 6.28 -11.00
N VAL A 199 -49.33 5.71 -12.19
CA VAL A 199 -50.35 5.25 -13.14
C VAL A 199 -50.48 3.71 -13.04
N LYS A 200 -51.26 3.03 -13.88
CA LYS A 200 -51.40 1.55 -13.92
C LYS A 200 -50.09 0.77 -14.23
N ASP A 201 -48.93 1.41 -14.21
CA ASP A 201 -47.62 0.82 -14.51
C ASP A 201 -47.08 0.04 -13.31
N ARG A 202 -47.32 -1.26 -13.28
CA ARG A 202 -46.83 -2.17 -12.23
C ARG A 202 -45.58 -2.88 -12.69
N PHE A 203 -44.56 -2.95 -11.83
CA PHE A 203 -43.37 -3.73 -12.14
C PHE A 203 -43.69 -5.24 -12.18
N MET A 204 -43.30 -5.89 -13.27
CA MET A 204 -43.49 -7.33 -13.48
C MET A 204 -42.12 -8.01 -13.55
N GLY A 205 -41.66 -8.53 -12.43
CA GLY A 205 -40.32 -9.11 -12.34
C GLY A 205 -39.83 -9.34 -10.92
N VAL A 206 -38.52 -9.44 -10.79
CA VAL A 206 -37.79 -9.56 -9.51
C VAL A 206 -36.94 -8.31 -9.31
N LEU A 207 -36.96 -7.74 -8.11
CA LEU A 207 -36.10 -6.62 -7.68
C LEU A 207 -35.18 -7.09 -6.54
N GLN A 208 -33.94 -6.62 -6.54
CA GLN A 208 -32.90 -6.93 -5.56
C GLN A 208 -31.99 -5.71 -5.40
N ASN A 209 -31.47 -5.44 -4.19
CA ASN A 209 -30.53 -4.34 -3.89
C ASN A 209 -30.97 -2.94 -4.35
N VAL A 210 -32.22 -2.52 -4.08
CA VAL A 210 -32.70 -1.17 -4.43
C VAL A 210 -32.20 -0.17 -3.39
N ARG A 211 -31.05 0.47 -3.66
CA ARG A 211 -30.29 1.27 -2.68
C ARG A 211 -29.98 2.67 -3.17
N PHE A 212 -30.22 3.68 -2.32
CA PHE A 212 -29.64 5.01 -2.51
C PHE A 212 -28.33 5.10 -1.73
N VAL A 213 -27.29 5.62 -2.36
CA VAL A 213 -25.94 5.72 -1.80
C VAL A 213 -25.45 7.17 -1.87
N PHE A 214 -24.86 7.63 -0.77
CA PHE A 214 -24.30 8.96 -0.57
C PHE A 214 -22.87 8.85 -0.01
N GLY A 215 -22.06 9.91 -0.07
CA GLY A 215 -20.69 9.91 0.45
C GLY A 215 -19.68 9.03 -0.31
N THR A 216 -20.03 8.55 -1.51
CA THR A 216 -19.15 7.77 -2.39
C THR A 216 -19.20 8.30 -3.82
N THR A 217 -18.15 8.05 -4.62
CA THR A 217 -18.09 8.50 -6.02
C THR A 217 -18.57 7.43 -6.99
N LEU A 218 -19.04 7.86 -8.16
CA LEU A 218 -19.46 6.96 -9.24
C LEU A 218 -18.31 6.03 -9.67
N GLU A 219 -17.08 6.53 -9.70
CA GLU A 219 -15.88 5.75 -10.05
C GLU A 219 -15.58 4.65 -9.03
N ALA A 220 -15.77 4.91 -7.73
CA ALA A 220 -15.59 3.92 -6.68
C ALA A 220 -16.63 2.80 -6.78
N ILE A 221 -17.91 3.14 -7.07
CA ILE A 221 -18.97 2.15 -7.29
C ILE A 221 -18.68 1.30 -8.52
N LEU A 222 -18.28 1.90 -9.64
CA LEU A 222 -18.00 1.17 -10.88
C LEU A 222 -16.75 0.28 -10.74
N ARG A 223 -15.69 0.74 -10.05
CA ARG A 223 -14.51 -0.07 -9.70
C ARG A 223 -14.89 -1.28 -8.86
N ASN A 224 -15.73 -1.10 -7.84
CA ASN A 224 -16.24 -2.19 -7.01
C ASN A 224 -17.16 -3.16 -7.79
N LYS A 225 -17.75 -2.75 -8.92
CA LYS A 225 -18.46 -3.67 -9.82
C LYS A 225 -17.54 -4.43 -10.79
N GLY A 226 -16.22 -4.26 -10.69
CA GLY A 226 -15.23 -4.88 -11.58
C GLY A 226 -15.04 -4.15 -12.91
N SER A 227 -15.40 -2.86 -13.00
CA SER A 227 -15.23 -2.06 -14.22
C SER A 227 -13.80 -1.57 -14.36
N VAL A 228 -13.12 -1.91 -15.45
CA VAL A 228 -11.78 -1.38 -15.77
C VAL A 228 -11.94 0.03 -16.36
N LEU A 229 -11.57 1.06 -15.59
CA LEU A 229 -11.43 2.44 -16.07
C LEU A 229 -10.05 2.59 -16.74
N THR A 230 -10.02 2.58 -18.07
CA THR A 230 -8.79 2.78 -18.83
C THR A 230 -8.40 4.26 -18.90
N ASP A 231 -7.41 4.67 -18.11
CA ASP A 231 -6.38 5.66 -18.49
C ASP A 231 -5.15 5.47 -17.59
N GLY A 232 -3.99 5.22 -18.22
CA GLY A 232 -2.78 4.69 -17.59
C GLY A 232 -1.88 5.73 -16.91
N ILE A 233 -1.43 5.35 -15.70
CA ILE A 233 -0.06 5.58 -15.23
C ILE A 233 0.62 4.21 -15.28
N ILE A 234 1.75 4.12 -15.99
CA ILE A 234 2.73 3.02 -15.95
C ILE A 234 3.89 3.63 -15.15
N ILE A 235 4.25 3.17 -13.94
CA ILE A 235 5.06 2.01 -13.47
C ILE A 235 4.71 1.89 -11.96
N MET A 236 4.62 0.76 -11.23
CA MET A 236 5.15 -0.60 -11.33
C MET A 236 4.01 -1.63 -11.30
N ASP A 237 4.14 -2.69 -12.10
CA ASP A 237 3.31 -3.88 -11.98
C ASP A 237 3.50 -4.51 -10.60
N ASN A 238 2.43 -4.50 -9.80
CA ASN A 238 2.17 -5.57 -8.87
C ASN A 238 0.68 -5.96 -9.02
N PRO A 239 0.38 -7.19 -9.50
CA PRO A 239 -0.95 -7.60 -9.86
C PRO A 239 -1.73 -7.98 -8.60
N ILE A 240 -2.57 -7.06 -8.11
CA ILE A 240 -3.61 -7.42 -7.15
C ILE A 240 -4.89 -7.77 -7.90
N ASN A 241 -5.36 -8.97 -7.57
CA ASN A 241 -6.38 -9.77 -8.18
C ASN A 241 -7.64 -9.04 -8.64
N GLY A 242 -8.06 -9.40 -9.85
CA GLY A 242 -9.45 -9.33 -10.25
C GLY A 242 -10.25 -10.40 -9.51
N SER A 243 -10.94 -9.98 -8.45
CA SER A 243 -12.20 -10.61 -8.05
C SER A 243 -13.06 -9.57 -7.36
N SER A 244 -14.17 -9.24 -8.03
CA SER A 244 -15.14 -8.21 -7.70
C SER A 244 -15.68 -8.34 -6.28
N PRO A 245 -15.79 -7.24 -5.51
CA PRO A 245 -16.51 -7.27 -4.24
C PRO A 245 -17.99 -7.54 -4.48
N ALA A 246 -18.46 -8.68 -4.00
CA ALA A 246 -19.86 -8.81 -3.62
C ALA A 246 -20.12 -7.82 -2.48
N ILE A 247 -21.05 -6.91 -2.69
CA ILE A 247 -21.48 -5.91 -1.72
C ILE A 247 -22.15 -6.65 -0.55
N ARG A 248 -21.38 -7.03 0.47
CA ARG A 248 -21.88 -7.19 1.83
C ARG A 248 -21.64 -5.88 2.58
N THR A 249 -22.76 -5.25 2.92
CA THR A 249 -22.88 -4.12 3.82
C THR A 249 -22.28 -4.49 5.17
N ASP A 250 -21.09 -3.96 5.48
CA ASP A 250 -20.63 -3.64 6.84
C ASP A 250 -19.26 -2.93 6.77
N TYR A 251 -19.23 -1.73 6.18
CA TYR A 251 -18.29 -0.67 6.56
C TYR A 251 -18.62 0.62 5.81
N THR A 252 -19.29 1.55 6.47
CA THR A 252 -19.28 2.97 6.08
C THR A 252 -18.24 3.65 6.95
N GLY A 253 -17.11 4.02 6.33
CA GLY A 253 -15.97 4.61 7.03
C GLY A 253 -16.37 5.85 7.83
N HIS A 254 -15.99 5.85 9.10
CA HIS A 254 -16.03 7.04 9.94
C HIS A 254 -15.11 8.12 9.36
N LYS A 255 -15.64 9.35 9.34
CA LYS A 255 -14.91 10.61 9.15
C LYS A 255 -13.63 10.62 10.00
N SER A 256 -12.47 10.68 9.35
CA SER A 256 -11.26 11.20 9.97
C SER A 256 -11.46 12.69 10.22
N LYS A 257 -11.78 13.05 11.46
CA LYS A 257 -11.41 14.37 11.99
C LYS A 257 -9.92 14.32 12.29
N ASP A 258 -9.13 14.71 11.31
CA ASP A 258 -7.95 15.57 11.49
C ASP A 258 -7.27 15.74 10.13
N LEU A 259 -7.66 16.82 9.46
CA LEU A 259 -6.98 17.34 8.28
C LEU A 259 -6.66 18.80 8.58
N GLN A 260 -5.66 18.99 9.44
CA GLN A 260 -4.94 20.25 9.53
C GLN A 260 -3.44 19.99 9.67
N MET A 261 -2.77 20.26 8.54
CA MET A 261 -1.37 20.67 8.37
C MET A 261 -0.49 19.71 7.55
N ILE A 262 -0.74 19.65 6.24
CA ILE A 262 0.31 19.80 5.23
C ILE A 262 -0.26 20.70 4.13
N CYS A 263 0.14 21.97 4.13
CA CYS A 263 -0.23 22.93 3.10
C CYS A 263 1.05 23.30 2.33
N GLY A 264 1.14 22.85 1.08
CA GLY A 264 2.17 23.26 0.13
C GLY A 264 1.62 23.79 -1.20
N PHE A 265 0.37 23.47 -1.57
CA PHE A 265 -0.26 23.93 -2.82
C PHE A 265 -1.76 24.13 -2.64
N SER A 266 -2.34 25.10 -3.36
CA SER A 266 -3.76 25.46 -3.23
C SER A 266 -4.68 24.57 -4.09
N CYS A 267 -5.93 24.37 -3.67
CA CYS A 267 -6.92 23.56 -4.40
C CYS A 267 -7.23 24.05 -5.83
N GLU A 268 -6.87 25.29 -6.19
CA GLU A 268 -6.98 25.81 -7.55
C GLU A 268 -5.87 25.28 -8.48
N ASP A 269 -4.70 24.92 -7.92
CA ASP A 269 -3.57 24.35 -8.68
C ASP A 269 -3.81 22.86 -9.04
N LEU A 270 -4.47 22.11 -8.16
CA LEU A 270 -4.86 20.70 -8.38
C LEU A 270 -6.02 20.54 -9.38
N ALA A 271 -6.95 21.51 -9.42
CA ALA A 271 -8.09 21.49 -10.36
C ALA A 271 -7.67 21.75 -11.82
N GLY A 272 -6.54 22.43 -12.04
CA GLY A 272 -5.98 22.68 -13.37
C GLY A 272 -5.38 21.44 -14.03
N MET A 273 -4.64 20.62 -13.27
CA MET A 273 -3.97 19.42 -13.78
C MET A 273 -4.94 18.30 -14.20
N PHE A 274 -6.07 18.14 -13.49
CA PHE A 274 -7.06 17.10 -13.80
C PHE A 274 -7.89 17.39 -15.06
N LYS A 275 -7.96 18.65 -15.51
CA LYS A 275 -8.75 19.07 -16.68
C LYS A 275 -8.05 18.77 -18.01
N GLU A 276 -6.73 18.64 -17.99
CA GLU A 276 -5.93 18.36 -19.18
C GLU A 276 -5.79 16.85 -19.48
N LEU A 277 -5.78 15.99 -18.46
CA LEU A 277 -5.75 14.52 -18.60
C LEU A 277 -7.01 13.92 -19.26
N LYS A 278 -8.20 14.47 -18.97
CA LYS A 278 -9.48 14.04 -19.58
C LYS A 278 -9.54 14.23 -21.10
N GLY A 279 -8.66 15.07 -21.68
CA GLY A 279 -8.66 15.38 -23.10
C GLY A 279 -7.98 14.33 -23.98
N LEU A 280 -7.00 13.58 -23.45
CA LEU A 280 -6.23 12.61 -24.23
C LEU A 280 -6.97 11.26 -24.37
N GLY A 281 -7.73 10.85 -23.35
CA GLY A 281 -8.51 9.61 -23.34
C GLY A 281 -9.64 9.57 -24.38
N VAL A 282 -10.20 10.72 -24.76
CA VAL A 282 -11.25 10.81 -25.81
C VAL A 282 -10.69 10.48 -27.19
N VAL A 283 -9.49 10.96 -27.49
CA VAL A 283 -8.81 10.80 -28.79
C VAL A 283 -8.36 9.36 -29.02
N VAL A 284 -7.86 8.70 -27.97
CA VAL A 284 -7.45 7.28 -28.02
C VAL A 284 -8.67 6.35 -28.17
N LYS A 285 -9.80 6.67 -27.53
CA LYS A 285 -11.06 5.90 -27.67
C LYS A 285 -11.66 6.03 -29.07
N GLU A 286 -11.57 7.21 -29.68
CA GLU A 286 -12.07 7.47 -31.04
C GLU A 286 -11.22 6.74 -32.09
N LEU A 287 -9.89 6.75 -31.94
CA LEU A 287 -8.97 6.00 -32.81
C LEU A 287 -9.13 4.47 -32.68
N SER A 288 -9.37 3.96 -31.46
CA SER A 288 -9.65 2.54 -31.20
C SER A 288 -10.99 2.10 -31.80
N ASN A 289 -12.03 2.94 -31.68
CA ASN A 289 -13.35 2.68 -32.25
C ASN A 289 -13.34 2.68 -33.78
N GLU A 290 -12.59 3.60 -34.42
CA GLU A 290 -12.43 3.56 -35.88
C GLU A 290 -11.66 2.32 -36.34
N LEU A 291 -10.60 1.92 -35.64
CA LEU A 291 -9.82 0.72 -35.97
C LEU A 291 -10.65 -0.57 -35.81
N ARG A 292 -11.51 -0.65 -34.79
CA ARG A 292 -12.41 -1.80 -34.58
C ARG A 292 -13.50 -1.87 -35.66
N LYS A 293 -14.03 -0.72 -36.08
CA LYS A 293 -15.01 -0.61 -37.17
C LYS A 293 -14.44 -1.08 -38.52
N VAL A 294 -13.20 -0.68 -38.83
CA VAL A 294 -12.48 -1.16 -40.03
C VAL A 294 -12.17 -2.66 -39.95
N THR A 295 -11.89 -3.19 -38.76
CA THR A 295 -11.62 -4.62 -38.55
C THR A 295 -12.88 -5.48 -38.74
N ASP A 296 -14.03 -5.00 -38.27
CA ASP A 296 -15.32 -5.69 -38.42
C ASP A 296 -15.87 -5.60 -39.86
N GLU A 297 -15.66 -4.47 -40.55
CA GLU A 297 -15.96 -4.34 -41.99
C GLU A 297 -15.08 -5.27 -42.85
N ASN A 298 -13.80 -5.43 -42.50
CA ASN A 298 -12.89 -6.38 -43.16
C ASN A 298 -13.27 -7.85 -42.92
N LYS A 299 -13.77 -8.22 -41.74
CA LYS A 299 -14.31 -9.58 -41.46
C LYS A 299 -15.58 -9.89 -42.26
N LEU A 300 -16.44 -8.88 -42.50
CA LEU A 300 -17.64 -9.01 -43.32
C LEU A 300 -17.35 -9.13 -44.83
N LEU A 301 -16.26 -8.52 -45.30
CA LEU A 301 -15.78 -8.63 -46.68
C LEU A 301 -15.13 -10.00 -46.98
N MET A 302 -14.45 -10.59 -45.99
CA MET A 302 -13.79 -11.91 -46.13
C MET A 302 -14.76 -13.07 -46.39
N ASN A 303 -16.01 -12.99 -45.96
CA ASN A 303 -17.02 -14.03 -46.20
C ASN A 303 -17.72 -13.91 -47.57
N ARG A 304 -17.44 -12.87 -48.38
CA ARG A 304 -18.17 -12.62 -49.64
C ARG A 304 -17.34 -12.66 -50.92
N VAL A 305 -16.02 -12.84 -50.85
CA VAL A 305 -15.17 -12.86 -52.06
C VAL A 305 -14.15 -13.99 -52.00
N GLY A 306 -14.53 -15.16 -52.53
CA GLY A 306 -13.53 -16.03 -53.13
C GLY A 306 -13.13 -15.46 -54.48
N ILE A 307 -11.83 -15.27 -54.75
CA ILE A 307 -11.15 -15.48 -56.06
C ILE A 307 -9.69 -14.93 -56.05
N HIS A 308 -8.75 -15.87 -56.24
CA HIS A 308 -7.51 -15.86 -57.05
C HIS A 308 -6.45 -14.74 -56.86
N SER A 309 -5.23 -15.16 -56.52
CA SER A 309 -4.05 -14.32 -56.30
C SER A 309 -3.65 -13.48 -57.52
N GLY A 310 -3.49 -12.17 -57.32
CA GLY A 310 -2.84 -11.25 -58.27
C GLY A 310 -3.73 -10.18 -58.91
N VAL A 311 -4.90 -9.85 -58.36
CA VAL A 311 -5.80 -8.81 -58.89
C VAL A 311 -5.91 -7.65 -57.90
N CYS A 312 -5.83 -6.41 -58.38
CA CYS A 312 -5.98 -5.18 -57.58
C CYS A 312 -7.35 -4.56 -57.85
N LEU A 313 -7.99 -4.00 -56.83
CA LEU A 313 -9.30 -3.34 -56.94
C LEU A 313 -9.13 -1.82 -56.77
N HIS A 314 -9.63 -1.02 -57.72
CA HIS A 314 -9.67 0.44 -57.60
C HIS A 314 -11.00 0.99 -58.13
N ASN A 315 -11.71 1.79 -57.32
CA ASN A 315 -13.07 2.31 -57.57
C ASN A 315 -14.09 1.26 -58.07
N GLY A 316 -14.05 0.05 -57.49
CA GLY A 316 -15.00 -1.03 -57.79
C GLY A 316 -14.71 -1.81 -59.07
N ILE A 317 -13.64 -1.50 -59.81
CA ILE A 317 -13.20 -2.24 -61.02
C ILE A 317 -11.99 -3.12 -60.67
N VAL A 318 -12.01 -4.39 -61.14
CA VAL A 318 -10.95 -5.39 -60.89
C VAL A 318 -9.88 -5.32 -61.98
N HIS A 319 -8.66 -4.93 -61.60
CA HIS A 319 -7.50 -4.83 -62.48
C HIS A 319 -6.54 -6.01 -62.28
N LYS A 320 -6.18 -6.70 -63.36
CA LYS A 320 -5.27 -7.87 -63.30
C LYS A 320 -3.83 -7.46 -63.01
N ASN A 321 -3.03 -8.38 -62.51
CA ASN A 321 -1.61 -8.16 -62.23
C ASN A 321 -0.87 -7.59 -63.46
N LYS A 322 -0.09 -6.53 -63.24
CA LYS A 322 0.61 -5.68 -64.21
C LYS A 322 -0.26 -4.83 -65.13
N ALA A 323 -1.57 -4.75 -64.88
CA ALA A 323 -2.42 -3.80 -65.61
C ALA A 323 -2.12 -2.37 -65.16
N GLU A 324 -1.99 -1.46 -66.12
CA GLU A 324 -1.76 -0.02 -65.90
C GLU A 324 -3.04 0.74 -66.26
N TRP A 325 -3.44 1.70 -65.44
CA TRP A 325 -4.60 2.56 -65.66
C TRP A 325 -4.39 3.93 -65.02
N THR A 326 -4.92 4.97 -65.65
CA THR A 326 -4.88 6.34 -65.16
C THR A 326 -6.08 6.60 -64.26
N VAL A 327 -5.85 7.14 -63.06
CA VAL A 327 -6.90 7.44 -62.07
C VAL A 327 -7.49 8.83 -62.29
N ASP A 328 -6.66 9.76 -62.76
CA ASP A 328 -7.03 11.09 -63.25
C ASP A 328 -6.01 11.54 -64.31
N ASP A 329 -6.22 12.70 -64.93
CA ASP A 329 -5.40 13.24 -66.03
C ASP A 329 -3.91 13.49 -65.68
N CYS A 330 -3.49 13.19 -64.44
CA CYS A 330 -2.14 13.45 -63.91
C CYS A 330 -1.52 12.27 -63.14
N THR A 331 -2.21 11.14 -62.99
CA THR A 331 -1.79 10.04 -62.12
C THR A 331 -2.00 8.68 -62.80
N GLU A 332 -0.89 7.97 -63.03
CA GLU A 332 -0.89 6.66 -63.68
C GLU A 332 -0.57 5.57 -62.64
N CYS A 333 -1.41 4.54 -62.58
CA CYS A 333 -1.39 3.50 -61.57
C CYS A 333 -1.21 2.13 -62.20
N THR A 334 -0.49 1.24 -61.51
CA THR A 334 -0.15 -0.09 -62.02
C THR A 334 -0.40 -1.13 -60.94
N CYS A 335 -1.10 -2.22 -61.25
CA CYS A 335 -1.32 -3.31 -60.31
C CYS A 335 -0.06 -4.18 -60.27
N GLN A 336 0.61 -4.30 -59.13
CA GLN A 336 1.74 -5.21 -58.96
C GLN A 336 1.48 -6.14 -57.78
N ASN A 337 1.24 -7.42 -58.09
CA ASN A 337 0.98 -8.50 -57.14
C ASN A 337 -0.06 -8.14 -56.07
N SER A 338 -1.25 -7.71 -56.50
CA SER A 338 -2.38 -7.29 -55.63
C SER A 338 -2.19 -5.96 -54.89
N ALA A 339 -1.12 -5.20 -55.16
CA ALA A 339 -0.94 -3.83 -54.68
C ALA A 339 -0.98 -2.83 -55.85
N THR A 340 -1.84 -1.81 -55.75
CA THR A 340 -1.90 -0.71 -56.74
C THR A 340 -0.81 0.32 -56.45
N VAL A 341 0.11 0.51 -57.40
CA VAL A 341 1.24 1.45 -57.29
C VAL A 341 1.05 2.59 -58.29
N CYS A 342 0.81 3.81 -57.77
CA CYS A 342 0.52 5.01 -58.55
C CYS A 342 1.69 6.00 -58.56
N ARG A 343 1.92 6.66 -59.69
CA ARG A 343 2.98 7.66 -59.88
C ARG A 343 2.38 8.95 -60.45
N LYS A 344 2.73 10.09 -59.83
CA LYS A 344 2.19 11.42 -60.19
C LYS A 344 3.20 12.19 -61.02
N ILE A 345 2.79 12.74 -62.16
CA ILE A 345 3.67 13.52 -63.05
C ILE A 345 3.94 14.90 -62.43
N SER A 346 5.20 15.33 -62.37
CA SER A 346 5.62 16.60 -61.76
C SER A 346 5.97 17.65 -62.83
N CYS A 347 5.32 18.82 -62.76
CA CYS A 347 5.50 19.93 -63.72
C CYS A 347 6.57 20.95 -63.26
N PRO A 348 7.34 21.56 -64.18
CA PRO A 348 8.29 22.62 -63.85
C PRO A 348 7.60 23.97 -63.53
N LEU A 349 8.20 24.75 -62.63
CA LEU A 349 7.69 26.06 -62.17
C LEU A 349 7.79 27.12 -63.28
N ILE A 350 6.66 27.75 -63.64
CA ILE A 350 6.59 28.85 -64.62
C ILE A 350 6.06 30.12 -63.91
N PRO A 351 6.71 31.30 -64.07
CA PRO A 351 6.37 32.50 -63.30
C PRO A 351 5.46 33.44 -64.09
N CYS A 352 4.14 33.26 -63.97
CA CYS A 352 3.16 34.21 -64.48
C CYS A 352 1.80 34.03 -63.78
N ALA A 353 1.07 35.13 -63.58
CA ALA A 353 -0.04 35.17 -62.62
C ALA A 353 -1.38 34.60 -63.14
N ASN A 354 -1.59 34.49 -64.46
CA ASN A 354 -2.78 33.88 -65.04
C ASN A 354 -2.40 32.64 -65.86
N ALA A 355 -1.94 31.61 -65.17
CA ALA A 355 -1.68 30.31 -65.76
C ALA A 355 -2.99 29.50 -65.81
N THR A 356 -3.49 29.19 -67.01
CA THR A 356 -4.65 28.31 -67.19
C THR A 356 -4.20 26.96 -67.75
N VAL A 357 -4.85 25.91 -67.26
CA VAL A 357 -4.73 24.54 -67.77
C VAL A 357 -5.94 24.28 -68.66
N SER A 358 -5.73 23.84 -69.90
CA SER A 358 -6.83 23.41 -70.77
C SER A 358 -7.27 21.99 -70.37
N ASP A 359 -8.56 21.68 -70.49
CA ASP A 359 -9.08 20.34 -70.21
C ASP A 359 -8.30 19.26 -70.98
N GLY A 360 -7.69 18.33 -70.23
CA GLY A 360 -6.96 17.16 -70.75
C GLY A 360 -5.42 17.20 -70.69
N GLU A 361 -4.78 18.25 -70.15
CA GLU A 361 -3.31 18.27 -69.93
C GLU A 361 -2.92 18.63 -68.49
N CYS A 362 -1.80 18.09 -67.99
CA CYS A 362 -1.45 18.14 -66.57
C CYS A 362 -0.66 19.39 -66.09
N CYS A 363 -0.11 20.23 -66.98
CA CYS A 363 0.76 21.37 -66.61
C CYS A 363 0.29 22.74 -67.18
N PRO A 364 0.29 23.85 -66.40
CA PRO A 364 -0.31 25.15 -66.78
C PRO A 364 0.55 26.06 -67.69
N ARG A 365 -0.10 26.94 -68.48
CA ARG A 365 0.50 28.03 -69.32
C ARG A 365 -0.20 29.37 -69.11
N CYS A 366 0.47 30.51 -69.34
CA CYS A 366 -0.11 31.84 -69.04
C CYS A 366 -0.72 32.62 -70.21
N GLY A 367 -1.91 33.18 -69.98
CA GLY A 367 -2.66 34.08 -70.87
C GLY A 367 -2.93 35.47 -70.25
N THR A 368 -3.00 36.51 -71.10
CA THR A 368 -2.93 37.95 -70.76
C THR A 368 -4.27 38.65 -70.48
N LEU A 369 -4.24 39.59 -69.52
CA LEU A 369 -4.93 40.90 -69.36
C LEU A 369 -6.21 41.22 -70.18
N SER A 370 -7.38 41.21 -69.53
CA SER A 370 -8.28 42.36 -69.33
C SER A 370 -9.52 41.92 -68.54
N ASP A 371 -10.03 42.77 -67.64
CA ASP A 371 -11.46 42.93 -67.25
C ASP A 371 -11.73 43.15 -65.73
N TYR A 372 -11.79 44.45 -65.36
CA TYR A 372 -12.63 45.12 -64.33
C TYR A 372 -12.53 44.67 -62.85
N ALA A 373 -12.03 45.42 -61.86
CA ALA A 373 -12.09 46.85 -61.48
C ALA A 373 -13.50 47.38 -61.15
N GLU A 374 -14.05 47.05 -59.97
CA GLU A 374 -15.04 47.88 -59.22
C GLU A 374 -15.15 47.42 -57.74
N ASP A 375 -14.15 47.72 -56.92
CA ASP A 375 -14.35 47.90 -55.46
C ASP A 375 -13.06 48.50 -54.89
N GLY A 376 -13.14 49.70 -54.30
CA GLY A 376 -11.98 50.52 -53.87
C GLY A 376 -11.11 49.94 -52.74
N TRP A 377 -11.18 48.65 -52.48
CA TRP A 377 -10.29 47.89 -51.60
C TRP A 377 -9.12 47.31 -52.38
N SER A 378 -7.93 47.26 -51.77
CA SER A 378 -6.87 46.37 -52.26
C SER A 378 -7.34 44.91 -52.19
N LEU A 379 -6.74 44.03 -52.99
CA LEU A 379 -6.88 42.58 -52.77
C LEU A 379 -6.49 42.25 -51.33
N TRP A 380 -7.18 41.26 -50.75
CA TRP A 380 -6.79 40.71 -49.45
C TRP A 380 -5.36 40.16 -49.55
N SER A 381 -4.56 40.39 -48.52
CA SER A 381 -3.30 39.68 -48.36
C SER A 381 -3.57 38.17 -48.26
N GLU A 382 -2.53 37.37 -48.50
CA GLU A 382 -2.58 35.95 -48.13
C GLU A 382 -2.88 35.79 -46.64
N TRP A 383 -3.53 34.67 -46.30
CA TRP A 383 -3.74 34.28 -44.91
C TRP A 383 -2.40 34.04 -44.24
N THR A 384 -2.23 34.57 -43.03
CA THR A 384 -1.06 34.24 -42.21
C THR A 384 -1.02 32.74 -41.92
N HIS A 385 0.17 32.20 -41.64
CA HIS A 385 0.29 30.86 -41.08
C HIS A 385 -0.55 30.76 -39.79
N CYS A 386 -1.01 29.54 -39.47
CA CYS A 386 -1.82 29.31 -38.29
C CYS A 386 -1.08 29.81 -37.05
N SER A 387 -1.77 30.53 -36.16
CA SER A 387 -1.15 31.16 -34.97
C SER A 387 -0.56 30.17 -33.96
N VAL A 388 -0.76 28.87 -34.18
CA VAL A 388 -0.29 27.76 -33.35
C VAL A 388 0.25 26.66 -34.27
N SER A 389 1.25 25.91 -33.79
CA SER A 389 1.85 24.77 -34.50
C SER A 389 1.06 23.46 -34.34
N CYS A 390 0.14 23.40 -33.37
CA CYS A 390 -0.87 22.35 -33.15
C CYS A 390 -2.05 22.99 -32.38
N GLY A 391 -3.20 22.33 -32.25
CA GLY A 391 -4.42 22.84 -31.63
C GLY A 391 -5.23 23.80 -32.52
N ARG A 392 -6.30 24.39 -31.95
CA ARG A 392 -7.13 25.39 -32.63
C ARG A 392 -6.38 26.72 -32.69
N GLY A 393 -5.96 27.12 -33.87
CA GLY A 393 -5.38 28.43 -34.13
C GLY A 393 -6.29 29.34 -34.93
N ILE A 394 -5.80 30.55 -35.16
CA ILE A 394 -6.45 31.54 -36.01
C ILE A 394 -5.46 32.04 -37.07
N GLN A 395 -5.94 32.16 -38.30
CA GLN A 395 -5.26 32.86 -39.39
C GLN A 395 -5.91 34.22 -39.58
N GLN A 396 -5.10 35.23 -39.93
CA GLN A 396 -5.58 36.58 -40.22
C GLN A 396 -5.10 37.03 -41.60
N ARG A 397 -5.86 37.89 -42.25
CA ARG A 397 -5.42 38.59 -43.46
C ARG A 397 -5.97 40.01 -43.49
N GLY A 398 -5.23 40.91 -44.14
CA GLY A 398 -5.55 42.33 -44.18
C GLY A 398 -5.71 42.85 -45.61
N ARG A 399 -6.52 43.89 -45.78
CA ARG A 399 -6.63 44.68 -47.02
C ARG A 399 -6.59 46.17 -46.69
N SER A 400 -6.06 46.98 -47.58
CA SER A 400 -5.95 48.44 -47.40
C SER A 400 -6.95 49.17 -48.30
N CYS A 401 -7.46 50.29 -47.81
CA CYS A 401 -8.33 51.21 -48.54
C CYS A 401 -7.56 52.50 -48.81
N ASP A 402 -7.55 52.96 -50.06
CA ASP A 402 -6.87 54.21 -50.43
C ASP A 402 -7.82 55.40 -50.25
N ARG A 403 -7.72 56.04 -49.08
CA ARG A 403 -8.74 56.98 -48.56
C ARG A 403 -8.74 58.36 -49.19
N ILE A 404 -8.02 58.54 -50.30
CA ILE A 404 -7.94 59.83 -51.00
C ILE A 404 -8.97 59.92 -52.15
N ASN A 405 -9.50 58.79 -52.65
CA ASN A 405 -10.49 58.83 -53.76
C ASN A 405 -11.70 57.89 -53.65
N ASN A 406 -11.83 57.00 -52.65
CA ASN A 406 -12.99 56.11 -52.50
C ASN A 406 -13.44 55.95 -51.03
N ASN A 407 -14.74 55.71 -50.82
CA ASN A 407 -15.34 55.46 -49.50
C ASN A 407 -15.50 53.95 -49.28
N CYS A 408 -14.65 53.35 -48.45
CA CYS A 408 -14.63 51.90 -48.23
C CYS A 408 -15.46 51.50 -47.00
N GLU A 409 -16.47 50.65 -47.17
CA GLU A 409 -17.24 50.06 -46.06
C GLU A 409 -16.79 48.61 -45.77
N GLY A 410 -16.72 48.25 -44.47
CA GLY A 410 -16.28 46.94 -43.98
C GLY A 410 -14.93 46.95 -43.24
N THR A 411 -14.57 45.84 -42.58
CA THR A 411 -13.31 45.73 -41.81
C THR A 411 -12.10 45.55 -42.74
N SER A 412 -10.96 46.12 -42.34
CA SER A 412 -9.67 45.98 -43.05
C SER A 412 -8.92 44.69 -42.70
N VAL A 413 -9.45 43.90 -41.76
CA VAL A 413 -8.87 42.63 -41.28
C VAL A 413 -9.97 41.57 -41.20
N GLN A 414 -9.64 40.36 -41.65
CA GLN A 414 -10.49 39.17 -41.58
C GLN A 414 -9.73 38.06 -40.83
N THR A 415 -10.43 37.34 -39.95
CA THR A 415 -9.88 36.25 -39.12
C THR A 415 -10.67 34.97 -39.38
N ARG A 416 -9.99 33.81 -39.45
CA ARG A 416 -10.62 32.49 -39.54
C ARG A 416 -9.90 31.47 -38.68
N ASP A 417 -10.61 30.43 -38.26
CA ASP A 417 -10.03 29.32 -37.50
C ASP A 417 -9.20 28.39 -38.41
N CYS A 418 -8.14 27.82 -37.86
CA CYS A 418 -7.30 26.78 -38.46
C CYS A 418 -7.03 25.66 -37.45
N TYR A 419 -6.92 24.43 -37.95
CA TYR A 419 -6.58 23.24 -37.16
C TYR A 419 -5.50 22.47 -37.93
N LEU A 420 -4.32 22.32 -37.32
CA LEU A 420 -3.17 21.68 -37.99
C LEU A 420 -2.81 20.29 -37.42
N GLN A 421 -3.20 19.96 -36.17
CA GLN A 421 -3.17 18.64 -35.48
C GLN A 421 -3.48 18.88 -33.97
N GLU A 422 -3.89 17.91 -33.14
CA GLU A 422 -4.14 18.15 -31.69
C GLU A 422 -2.84 18.35 -30.88
N CYS A 423 -2.79 19.33 -29.97
CA CYS A 423 -1.65 19.54 -29.05
C CYS A 423 -1.80 18.75 -27.74
N ASP A 424 -0.67 18.29 -27.21
CA ASP A 424 -0.49 17.62 -25.91
C ASP A 424 -0.59 18.62 -24.73
N LYS A 425 -1.41 18.34 -23.72
CA LYS A 425 -1.90 19.30 -22.69
C LYS A 425 -1.23 19.12 -21.33
N ARG A 426 0.01 19.58 -21.10
CA ARG A 426 0.60 19.70 -19.75
C ARG A 426 1.66 20.80 -19.59
N PHE A 427 1.61 21.87 -20.39
CA PHE A 427 2.58 22.96 -20.30
C PHE A 427 1.94 24.32 -19.97
N LYS A 428 2.45 24.98 -18.92
CA LYS A 428 2.22 26.39 -18.61
C LYS A 428 2.52 27.25 -19.85
N GLN A 429 1.50 27.94 -20.39
CA GLN A 429 1.64 28.73 -21.61
C GLN A 429 1.77 30.22 -21.27
N ASP A 430 3.01 30.72 -21.31
CA ASP A 430 3.29 32.14 -21.23
C ASP A 430 2.71 32.90 -22.44
N GLY A 431 2.27 34.14 -22.23
CA GLY A 431 1.75 34.98 -23.29
C GLY A 431 2.83 35.30 -24.32
N ALA A 432 2.55 35.08 -25.60
CA ALA A 432 3.40 35.57 -26.68
C ALA A 432 2.66 36.53 -27.62
N TRP A 433 3.44 37.49 -28.15
CA TRP A 433 2.93 38.54 -29.00
C TRP A 433 2.48 38.00 -30.37
N SER A 434 1.39 38.55 -30.91
CA SER A 434 1.00 38.37 -32.31
C SER A 434 2.08 38.86 -33.27
N HIS A 435 2.04 38.40 -34.52
CA HIS A 435 2.79 39.05 -35.57
C HIS A 435 2.40 40.54 -35.64
N TRP A 436 3.39 41.39 -35.89
CA TRP A 436 3.16 42.81 -36.05
C TRP A 436 2.25 43.08 -37.26
N SER A 437 1.37 44.08 -37.14
CA SER A 437 0.70 44.63 -38.31
C SER A 437 1.72 45.10 -39.37
N PRO A 438 1.35 45.19 -40.66
CA PRO A 438 2.15 45.92 -41.63
C PRO A 438 2.43 47.34 -41.13
N TRP A 439 3.59 47.88 -41.48
CA TRP A 439 3.93 49.27 -41.20
C TRP A 439 2.95 50.20 -41.91
N SER A 440 2.48 51.24 -41.22
CA SER A 440 1.72 52.32 -41.85
C SER A 440 2.53 53.00 -42.96
N SER A 441 1.88 53.69 -43.89
CA SER A 441 2.56 54.60 -44.81
C SER A 441 3.39 55.63 -44.04
N CYS A 442 4.52 56.07 -44.62
CA CYS A 442 5.39 57.06 -44.00
C CYS A 442 4.59 58.34 -43.71
N SER A 443 4.65 58.84 -42.48
CA SER A 443 3.85 60.00 -42.05
C SER A 443 4.16 61.30 -42.81
N VAL A 444 5.15 61.32 -43.70
CA VAL A 444 5.57 62.47 -44.52
C VAL A 444 5.90 62.05 -45.95
N THR A 445 5.78 62.98 -46.91
CA THR A 445 6.04 62.75 -48.34
C THR A 445 7.47 63.07 -48.80
N CYS A 446 8.24 63.85 -48.03
CA CYS A 446 9.70 64.03 -48.20
C CYS A 446 10.36 64.27 -46.82
N GLY A 447 11.64 63.94 -46.65
CA GLY A 447 12.31 63.99 -45.34
C GLY A 447 11.95 62.85 -44.38
N ALA A 448 12.27 63.01 -43.10
CA ALA A 448 12.09 61.97 -42.08
C ALA A 448 10.66 62.02 -41.49
N GLY A 449 9.92 60.93 -41.64
CA GLY A 449 8.66 60.67 -40.95
C GLY A 449 8.77 59.45 -40.07
N VAL A 450 7.62 58.98 -39.58
CA VAL A 450 7.53 57.72 -38.84
C VAL A 450 6.50 56.80 -39.47
N ILE A 451 6.75 55.52 -39.36
CA ILE A 451 5.83 54.42 -39.65
C ILE A 451 5.51 53.73 -38.33
N THR A 452 4.28 53.28 -38.18
CA THR A 452 3.79 52.66 -36.93
C THR A 452 3.22 51.29 -37.23
N ARG A 453 3.48 50.32 -36.35
CA ARG A 453 2.86 49.00 -36.36
C ARG A 453 2.50 48.56 -34.93
N ILE A 454 1.49 47.71 -34.81
CA ILE A 454 0.96 47.25 -33.51
C ILE A 454 0.92 45.71 -33.47
N ARG A 455 1.03 45.14 -32.27
CA ARG A 455 0.87 43.71 -31.99
C ARG A 455 0.15 43.53 -30.65
N LEU A 456 -0.59 42.43 -30.51
CA LEU A 456 -1.41 42.14 -29.33
C LEU A 456 -0.86 40.89 -28.62
N CYS A 457 -0.98 40.82 -27.30
CA CYS A 457 -0.52 39.66 -26.52
C CYS A 457 -1.56 38.53 -26.56
N ASN A 458 -1.68 37.85 -27.71
CA ASN A 458 -2.75 36.87 -27.94
C ASN A 458 -2.34 35.72 -28.88
N SER A 459 -1.04 35.43 -29.04
CA SER A 459 -0.55 34.36 -29.92
C SER A 459 0.67 33.65 -29.32
N PRO A 460 0.49 32.84 -28.26
CA PRO A 460 -0.78 32.50 -27.61
C PRO A 460 -1.10 33.45 -26.44
N THR A 461 -2.37 33.56 -26.09
CA THR A 461 -2.81 34.30 -24.89
C THR A 461 -2.35 33.53 -23.64
N PRO A 462 -1.80 34.18 -22.59
CA PRO A 462 -1.35 33.46 -21.41
C PRO A 462 -2.51 32.70 -20.75
N GLN A 463 -2.31 31.42 -20.45
CA GLN A 463 -3.28 30.55 -19.77
C GLN A 463 -2.59 29.80 -18.62
N LEU A 464 -3.35 29.30 -17.63
CA LEU A 464 -2.85 28.55 -16.45
C LEU A 464 -1.69 29.27 -15.71
N GLY A 465 -1.83 30.58 -15.46
CA GLY A 465 -0.85 31.36 -14.69
C GLY A 465 0.47 31.67 -15.41
N GLY A 466 0.51 31.53 -16.74
CA GLY A 466 1.62 31.97 -17.59
C GLY A 466 1.87 33.48 -17.54
N LYS A 467 3.12 33.91 -17.72
CA LYS A 467 3.53 35.32 -17.65
C LYS A 467 2.90 36.14 -18.78
N ASP A 468 2.51 37.37 -18.48
CA ASP A 468 2.05 38.34 -19.50
C ASP A 468 3.20 38.71 -20.46
N CYS A 469 2.89 39.13 -21.69
CA CYS A 469 3.91 39.40 -22.70
C CYS A 469 4.80 40.58 -22.29
N GLN A 470 6.11 40.37 -22.14
CA GLN A 470 7.03 41.49 -21.90
C GLN A 470 7.40 42.24 -23.19
N GLY A 471 7.28 43.57 -23.16
CA GLY A 471 7.63 44.49 -24.24
C GLY A 471 6.49 45.45 -24.64
N GLU A 472 6.77 46.40 -25.54
CA GLU A 472 5.77 47.36 -26.02
C GLU A 472 4.88 46.73 -27.12
N GLY A 473 3.55 46.86 -27.00
CA GLY A 473 2.57 46.40 -28.01
C GLY A 473 2.43 47.31 -29.24
N ARG A 474 3.16 48.44 -29.26
CA ARG A 474 3.15 49.43 -30.34
C ARG A 474 4.57 49.85 -30.66
N GLN A 475 4.99 49.67 -31.91
CA GLN A 475 6.32 50.04 -32.38
C GLN A 475 6.22 51.16 -33.41
N THR A 476 7.06 52.18 -33.24
CA THR A 476 7.16 53.33 -34.15
C THR A 476 8.59 53.40 -34.67
N GLU A 477 8.78 53.31 -35.98
CA GLU A 477 10.08 53.40 -36.64
C GLU A 477 10.14 54.64 -37.54
N LYS A 478 11.35 55.18 -37.73
CA LYS A 478 11.57 56.35 -38.58
C LYS A 478 11.71 55.92 -40.05
N CYS A 479 10.90 56.50 -40.92
CA CYS A 479 11.03 56.35 -42.37
C CYS A 479 11.68 57.61 -42.94
N THR A 480 12.63 57.47 -43.88
CA THR A 480 13.29 58.62 -44.50
C THR A 480 13.04 58.60 -45.99
N LYS A 481 12.25 59.56 -46.49
CA LYS A 481 12.07 59.83 -47.92
C LYS A 481 13.16 60.81 -48.39
N SER A 482 13.29 60.99 -49.71
CA SER A 482 14.27 61.92 -50.29
C SER A 482 14.19 63.29 -49.62
N PRO A 483 15.33 63.95 -49.32
CA PRO A 483 15.31 65.16 -48.51
C PRO A 483 14.63 66.32 -49.23
N CYS A 484 13.71 67.02 -48.55
CA CYS A 484 13.02 68.17 -49.12
C CYS A 484 14.01 69.35 -49.31
N PRO A 485 13.94 70.15 -50.40
CA PRO A 485 14.71 71.39 -50.52
C PRO A 485 14.28 72.42 -49.47
N ILE A 486 15.26 72.96 -48.73
CA ILE A 486 15.04 73.85 -47.58
C ILE A 486 15.72 75.20 -47.83
N ASN A 487 14.94 76.28 -47.88
CA ASN A 487 15.44 77.67 -47.96
C ASN A 487 15.75 78.24 -46.57
N GLY A 488 16.86 78.95 -46.45
CA GLY A 488 17.38 79.64 -45.27
C GLY A 488 16.45 80.68 -44.66
N ASN A 489 16.09 80.52 -43.38
CA ASN A 489 15.53 81.59 -42.56
C ASN A 489 16.19 81.65 -41.16
N TRP A 490 16.16 82.84 -40.56
CA TRP A 490 16.67 83.05 -39.20
C TRP A 490 15.80 82.32 -38.19
N GLY A 491 16.46 81.54 -37.33
CA GLY A 491 15.81 81.01 -36.15
C GLY A 491 15.46 82.07 -35.11
N PRO A 492 14.49 81.76 -34.24
CA PRO A 492 14.23 82.58 -33.07
C PRO A 492 15.53 82.72 -32.27
N TRP A 493 15.69 83.87 -31.61
CA TRP A 493 16.74 84.00 -30.60
C TRP A 493 16.60 82.87 -29.59
N SER A 494 17.71 82.25 -29.21
CA SER A 494 17.72 81.34 -28.07
C SER A 494 17.17 82.07 -26.84
N LEU A 495 16.65 81.29 -25.90
CA LEU A 495 16.47 81.80 -24.54
C LEU A 495 17.83 82.26 -24.01
N TRP A 496 17.80 83.13 -23.01
CA TRP A 496 19.01 83.39 -22.23
C TRP A 496 19.47 82.06 -21.63
N ASP A 497 20.75 81.72 -21.83
CA ASP A 497 21.35 80.50 -21.28
C ASP A 497 21.16 80.46 -19.75
N THR A 498 21.21 79.27 -19.15
CA THR A 498 21.21 79.16 -17.69
C THR A 498 22.35 79.99 -17.11
N CYS A 499 22.10 80.60 -15.95
CA CYS A 499 23.17 81.28 -15.24
C CYS A 499 24.34 80.32 -15.06
N SER A 500 25.56 80.75 -15.40
CA SER A 500 26.76 79.90 -15.33
C SER A 500 27.02 79.27 -13.96
N SER A 501 26.34 79.76 -12.91
CA SER A 501 26.41 79.23 -11.55
C SER A 501 25.01 79.13 -10.95
N THR A 502 24.68 77.98 -10.34
CA THR A 502 23.44 77.79 -9.57
C THR A 502 23.51 78.44 -8.19
N CYS A 503 24.72 78.74 -7.72
CA CYS A 503 25.00 79.45 -6.48
C CYS A 503 26.36 80.18 -6.63
N GLY A 504 26.52 81.47 -6.24
CA GLY A 504 27.81 82.20 -6.13
C GLY A 504 28.11 83.34 -7.12
N GLY A 505 27.26 83.61 -8.11
CA GLY A 505 27.40 84.67 -9.14
C GLY A 505 27.66 84.09 -10.54
N GLY A 506 26.90 84.49 -11.58
CA GLY A 506 27.11 84.05 -12.99
C GLY A 506 26.53 84.99 -14.06
N ALA A 507 26.82 84.71 -15.34
CA ALA A 507 26.33 85.43 -16.54
C ALA A 507 25.62 84.49 -17.53
N GLN A 508 24.69 85.05 -18.33
CA GLN A 508 23.85 84.36 -19.31
C GLN A 508 23.86 85.06 -20.69
N THR A 509 23.86 84.28 -21.77
CA THR A 509 24.01 84.75 -23.17
C THR A 509 22.86 84.22 -24.03
N ARG A 510 22.53 84.86 -25.15
CA ARG A 510 21.60 84.31 -26.16
C ARG A 510 22.05 84.55 -27.59
N LYS A 511 21.71 83.65 -28.50
CA LYS A 511 22.22 83.60 -29.89
C LYS A 511 21.11 83.19 -30.84
N ARG A 512 21.15 83.65 -32.09
CA ARG A 512 20.26 83.15 -33.16
C ARG A 512 21.09 82.61 -34.31
N LEU A 513 20.62 81.52 -34.91
CA LEU A 513 21.33 80.82 -35.99
C LEU A 513 20.47 80.90 -37.27
N CYS A 514 21.13 80.98 -38.43
CA CYS A 514 20.46 80.86 -39.74
C CYS A 514 20.15 79.38 -39.99
N ASN A 515 19.20 78.87 -39.21
CA ASN A 515 18.93 77.44 -39.10
C ASN A 515 17.45 77.08 -38.99
N ASP A 516 16.54 78.04 -39.15
CA ASP A 516 15.10 77.82 -39.04
C ASP A 516 14.35 78.28 -40.30
N PRO A 517 14.53 77.57 -41.42
CA PRO A 517 15.36 76.37 -41.55
C PRO A 517 16.72 76.68 -42.24
N ALA A 518 17.77 75.89 -41.97
CA ALA A 518 19.10 76.10 -42.60
C ALA A 518 19.05 75.72 -44.10
N PRO A 519 19.71 76.46 -45.00
CA PRO A 519 19.71 76.14 -46.43
C PRO A 519 20.32 74.76 -46.68
N LYS A 520 19.52 73.81 -47.18
CA LYS A 520 19.96 72.43 -47.49
C LYS A 520 19.20 71.86 -48.68
N TYR A 521 19.84 70.92 -49.39
CA TYR A 521 19.31 70.24 -50.59
C TYR A 521 18.93 71.20 -51.73
N GLY A 522 19.65 72.33 -51.85
CA GLY A 522 19.53 73.30 -52.95
C GLY A 522 18.79 74.62 -52.64
N GLY A 523 18.46 74.96 -51.39
CA GLY A 523 17.80 76.23 -51.02
C GLY A 523 18.74 77.41 -50.69
N LYS A 524 18.19 78.65 -50.59
CA LYS A 524 18.92 79.96 -50.48
C LYS A 524 19.32 80.38 -49.04
N GLU A 525 20.33 81.25 -48.79
CA GLU A 525 20.84 81.66 -47.43
C GLU A 525 20.10 82.83 -46.70
N CYS A 526 20.34 83.04 -45.37
CA CYS A 526 19.69 84.08 -44.49
C CYS A 526 20.55 85.36 -44.23
N GLN A 527 19.94 86.52 -43.92
CA GLN A 527 20.62 87.85 -43.89
C GLN A 527 20.44 88.66 -42.55
N GLY A 528 21.49 88.92 -41.73
CA GLY A 528 21.46 89.58 -40.36
C GLY A 528 22.49 89.09 -39.27
N ASP A 529 22.61 89.74 -38.08
CA ASP A 529 23.59 89.43 -36.98
C ASP A 529 23.14 88.39 -35.92
N SER A 530 24.06 87.70 -35.18
CA SER A 530 23.76 86.42 -34.47
C SER A 530 23.93 86.26 -32.92
N LYS A 531 24.33 87.24 -32.06
CA LYS A 531 24.51 87.05 -30.56
C LYS A 531 24.22 88.28 -29.62
N ALA A 532 23.89 88.07 -28.30
CA ALA A 532 23.70 89.08 -27.19
C ALA A 532 23.91 88.54 -25.69
N THR A 533 24.26 89.34 -24.63
CA THR A 533 24.69 88.90 -23.22
C THR A 533 24.15 89.71 -21.97
N GLN A 534 23.89 89.10 -20.74
CA GLN A 534 23.54 89.72 -19.39
C GLN A 534 23.92 88.90 -18.08
N LEU A 535 23.66 89.33 -16.80
CA LEU A 535 24.14 88.74 -15.47
C LEU A 535 23.07 88.13 -14.47
N CYS A 536 23.41 87.21 -13.52
CA CYS A 536 22.50 86.44 -12.58
C CYS A 536 23.11 85.68 -11.31
N ASN A 537 22.27 85.17 -10.35
CA ASN A 537 22.43 84.28 -9.13
C ASN A 537 23.59 84.42 -8.10
N LYS A 538 23.42 84.84 -6.82
CA LYS A 538 24.53 85.22 -5.88
C LYS A 538 24.76 84.46 -4.50
N ASN A 539 24.21 83.28 -4.18
CA ASN A 539 24.32 82.60 -2.82
C ASN A 539 25.05 81.18 -2.85
N ALA A 540 25.33 80.37 -1.79
CA ALA A 540 26.17 79.09 -1.80
C ALA A 540 25.52 77.75 -1.18
N CYS A 541 26.07 76.48 -1.35
CA CYS A 541 25.42 75.13 -1.04
C CYS A 541 26.26 73.93 -0.35
N PRO A 542 25.66 72.84 0.28
CA PRO A 542 26.31 71.74 1.15
C PRO A 542 26.14 70.17 0.82
N ILE A 543 26.80 69.18 1.55
CA ILE A 543 26.99 67.67 1.25
C ILE A 543 26.85 66.66 2.50
N ASP A 544 26.44 65.36 2.34
CA ASP A 544 26.30 64.20 3.34
C ASP A 544 27.04 62.87 2.93
N GLY A 545 27.50 62.02 3.88
CA GLY A 545 28.53 60.96 3.74
C GLY A 545 28.17 59.45 3.75
N CYS A 546 27.02 58.97 4.29
CA CYS A 546 26.66 57.52 4.26
C CYS A 546 26.12 57.05 2.89
N LEU A 547 25.95 57.95 1.92
CA LEU A 547 25.52 57.64 0.54
C LEU A 547 26.52 56.76 -0.24
N SER A 548 27.73 56.54 0.29
CA SER A 548 28.78 55.73 -0.32
C SER A 548 28.74 54.23 0.07
N ASN A 549 27.79 53.80 0.93
CA ASN A 549 27.68 52.44 1.48
C ASN A 549 29.01 51.83 1.99
N PRO A 550 29.68 52.48 2.95
CA PRO A 550 31.02 52.08 3.37
C PRO A 550 31.08 50.92 4.39
N CYS A 551 29.94 50.46 4.90
CA CYS A 551 29.84 49.39 5.91
C CYS A 551 29.48 48.03 5.28
N PHE A 552 29.78 46.92 5.97
CA PHE A 552 29.45 45.57 5.49
C PHE A 552 27.94 45.40 5.28
N PRO A 553 27.47 44.69 4.22
CA PRO A 553 26.05 44.53 3.94
C PRO A 553 25.25 44.03 5.17
N GLY A 554 24.20 44.76 5.54
CA GLY A 554 23.38 44.45 6.74
C GLY A 554 23.82 45.13 8.03
N THR A 555 24.98 45.80 8.06
CA THR A 555 25.41 46.61 9.21
C THR A 555 24.89 48.05 9.14
N LYS A 556 24.61 48.66 10.30
CA LYS A 556 24.04 50.00 10.39
C LYS A 556 25.11 51.10 10.16
N CYS A 557 25.00 51.89 9.08
CA CYS A 557 25.83 53.08 8.83
C CYS A 557 25.24 54.32 9.53
N THR A 558 26.05 55.06 10.26
CA THR A 558 25.66 56.35 10.87
C THR A 558 26.52 57.46 10.28
N SER A 559 25.94 58.43 9.56
CA SER A 559 26.66 59.59 9.02
C SER A 559 26.58 60.79 9.96
N PHE A 560 27.64 61.58 9.99
CA PHE A 560 27.76 62.78 10.80
C PHE A 560 27.76 64.05 9.93
N PRO A 561 27.35 65.21 10.48
CA PRO A 561 27.21 66.47 9.73
C PRO A 561 28.51 67.03 9.13
N ASP A 562 29.66 66.48 9.52
CA ASP A 562 30.99 66.80 8.97
C ASP A 562 31.35 65.93 7.74
N GLY A 563 30.46 65.04 7.32
CA GLY A 563 30.66 64.10 6.20
C GLY A 563 31.36 62.79 6.59
N THR A 564 31.69 62.58 7.87
CA THR A 564 32.24 61.33 8.38
C THR A 564 31.14 60.28 8.66
N TRP A 565 31.52 59.01 8.82
CA TRP A 565 30.58 57.91 9.07
C TRP A 565 31.16 56.83 9.99
N SER A 566 30.30 56.06 10.65
CA SER A 566 30.69 54.88 11.45
C SER A 566 29.76 53.69 11.20
N CYS A 567 30.32 52.48 11.31
CA CYS A 567 29.59 51.22 11.13
C CYS A 567 29.26 50.57 12.48
N GLY A 568 28.05 50.01 12.59
CA GLY A 568 27.62 49.21 13.73
C GLY A 568 28.25 47.81 13.79
N LYS A 569 27.76 46.96 14.71
CA LYS A 569 28.19 45.56 14.82
C LYS A 569 27.89 44.76 13.55
N CYS A 570 28.68 43.71 13.30
CA CYS A 570 28.42 42.75 12.24
C CYS A 570 27.04 42.07 12.40
N PRO A 571 26.41 41.63 11.29
CA PRO A 571 25.14 40.89 11.36
C PRO A 571 25.32 39.54 12.08
N THR A 572 24.23 38.99 12.62
CA THR A 572 24.24 37.66 13.26
C THR A 572 24.77 36.59 12.31
N GLY A 573 25.67 35.72 12.81
CA GLY A 573 26.43 34.76 12.00
C GLY A 573 27.81 35.28 11.54
N TYR A 574 28.12 36.56 11.78
CA TYR A 574 29.43 37.12 11.45
C TYR A 574 30.11 37.79 12.65
N SER A 575 31.44 37.70 12.69
CA SER A 575 32.31 38.38 13.65
C SER A 575 33.21 39.39 12.94
N GLY A 576 33.46 40.55 13.57
CA GLY A 576 34.31 41.60 12.97
C GLY A 576 34.04 43.01 13.48
N ASP A 577 34.62 43.99 12.79
CA ASP A 577 34.61 45.42 13.16
C ASP A 577 33.48 46.23 12.49
N GLY A 578 32.54 45.57 11.80
CA GLY A 578 31.42 46.21 11.09
C GLY A 578 31.76 46.71 9.69
N ILE A 579 33.04 46.79 9.35
CA ILE A 579 33.53 47.09 7.99
C ILE A 579 33.97 45.79 7.31
N LYS A 580 34.67 44.93 8.04
CA LYS A 580 35.08 43.59 7.63
C LYS A 580 34.48 42.57 8.60
N CYS A 581 33.43 41.90 8.14
CA CYS A 581 32.78 40.82 8.86
C CYS A 581 33.19 39.48 8.24
N LYS A 582 33.51 38.49 9.08
CA LYS A 582 33.83 37.11 8.68
C LYS A 582 32.81 36.15 9.29
N ASP A 583 32.48 35.11 8.55
CA ASP A 583 31.56 34.06 8.99
C ASP A 583 32.07 33.40 10.28
N ILE A 584 31.15 33.02 11.16
CA ILE A 584 31.43 32.30 12.41
C ILE A 584 31.20 30.82 12.14
N ASP A 585 32.14 29.97 12.53
CA ASP A 585 31.98 28.52 12.42
C ASP A 585 31.23 28.00 13.66
N GLU A 586 29.89 28.03 13.66
CA GLU A 586 29.12 27.64 14.85
C GLU A 586 29.29 26.15 15.18
N CYS A 587 29.61 25.30 14.21
CA CYS A 587 29.87 23.87 14.42
C CYS A 587 31.14 23.61 15.26
N LYS A 588 32.12 24.52 15.23
CA LYS A 588 33.31 24.45 16.09
C LYS A 588 33.09 25.11 17.45
N GLU A 589 32.33 26.20 17.48
CA GLU A 589 32.07 26.95 18.71
C GLU A 589 31.07 26.25 19.64
N VAL A 590 30.14 25.47 19.08
CA VAL A 590 29.15 24.66 19.82
C VAL A 590 29.19 23.20 19.35
N PRO A 591 30.09 22.37 19.92
CA PRO A 591 30.31 20.99 19.46
C PRO A 591 29.15 20.02 19.77
N ASP A 592 28.19 20.42 20.60
CA ASP A 592 26.98 19.65 20.93
C ASP A 592 25.71 20.23 20.27
N ALA A 593 25.87 21.07 19.24
CA ALA A 593 24.74 21.63 18.49
C ALA A 593 24.01 20.56 17.67
N CYS A 594 24.76 19.62 17.06
CA CYS A 594 24.20 18.54 16.24
C CYS A 594 24.52 17.17 16.85
N PHE A 595 23.76 16.15 16.44
CA PHE A 595 23.91 14.80 16.97
C PHE A 595 25.27 14.21 16.57
N VAL A 596 25.95 13.58 17.53
CA VAL A 596 27.20 12.86 17.31
C VAL A 596 26.86 11.39 17.22
N PHE A 597 27.05 10.81 16.04
CA PHE A 597 26.88 9.38 15.80
C PHE A 597 28.26 8.78 15.55
N THR A 598 28.58 7.68 16.26
CA THR A 598 29.87 6.95 16.13
C THR A 598 31.13 7.85 16.17
N GLY A 599 31.09 8.92 16.97
CA GLY A 599 32.20 9.88 17.12
C GLY A 599 32.31 10.95 16.03
N VAL A 600 31.42 10.96 15.03
CA VAL A 600 31.37 11.97 13.96
C VAL A 600 30.35 13.06 14.29
N HIS A 601 30.80 14.32 14.36
CA HIS A 601 29.92 15.49 14.58
C HIS A 601 29.22 15.89 13.27
N ARG A 602 27.90 15.69 13.19
CA ARG A 602 27.10 15.87 11.96
C ARG A 602 26.61 17.33 11.77
N CYS A 603 27.53 18.29 11.86
CA CYS A 603 27.25 19.72 11.71
C CYS A 603 27.94 20.30 10.48
N GLU A 604 27.20 21.02 9.63
CA GLU A 604 27.73 21.76 8.49
C GLU A 604 27.68 23.27 8.73
N ASN A 605 28.84 23.92 8.64
CA ASN A 605 28.93 25.37 8.71
C ASN A 605 28.50 26.02 7.37
N THR A 606 27.72 27.09 7.42
CA THR A 606 27.18 27.81 6.26
C THR A 606 27.50 29.31 6.34
N ASP A 607 27.59 30.00 5.20
CA ASP A 607 27.83 31.46 5.18
C ASP A 607 26.51 32.20 4.81
N PRO A 608 25.71 32.70 5.77
CA PRO A 608 25.91 32.65 7.24
C PRO A 608 25.09 31.61 8.01
N GLY A 609 25.69 31.08 9.08
CA GLY A 609 25.05 30.25 10.10
C GLY A 609 25.49 28.78 10.08
N TYR A 610 24.69 27.88 10.64
CA TYR A 610 24.95 26.44 10.59
C TYR A 610 23.70 25.65 10.25
N ASN A 611 23.92 24.42 9.77
CA ASN A 611 22.90 23.44 9.52
C ASN A 611 23.33 22.09 10.08
N CYS A 612 22.49 21.46 10.90
CA CYS A 612 22.68 20.05 11.24
C CYS A 612 22.28 19.16 10.06
N LEU A 613 22.98 18.06 9.86
CA LEU A 613 22.52 17.01 8.96
C LEU A 613 21.25 16.34 9.53
N PRO A 614 20.42 15.69 8.70
CA PRO A 614 19.33 14.87 9.22
C PRO A 614 19.86 13.78 10.17
N CYS A 615 19.00 13.33 11.09
CA CYS A 615 19.33 12.19 11.93
C CYS A 615 19.74 10.99 11.05
N PRO A 616 20.72 10.20 11.49
CA PRO A 616 21.16 9.00 10.76
C PRO A 616 20.02 7.99 10.60
N ALA A 617 20.22 7.00 9.72
CA ALA A 617 19.28 5.90 9.55
C ALA A 617 18.93 5.27 10.91
N ARG A 618 17.69 4.80 11.07
CA ARG A 618 17.14 4.23 12.33
C ARG A 618 16.94 5.25 13.47
N PHE A 619 17.22 6.54 13.26
CA PHE A 619 16.90 7.60 14.22
C PHE A 619 15.94 8.64 13.62
N SER A 620 15.10 9.21 14.48
CA SER A 620 14.17 10.30 14.15
C SER A 620 14.40 11.50 15.07
N GLY A 621 14.29 12.71 14.53
CA GLY A 621 14.49 13.91 15.30
C GLY A 621 14.41 15.18 14.46
N PRO A 622 14.32 16.36 15.12
CA PRO A 622 14.39 17.64 14.42
C PRO A 622 15.75 17.81 13.72
N GLN A 623 15.78 18.63 12.67
CA GLN A 623 17.00 19.07 11.99
C GLN A 623 17.21 20.58 12.26
N PRO A 624 17.95 20.95 13.31
CA PRO A 624 18.16 22.35 13.65
C PRO A 624 19.00 23.09 12.61
N PHE A 625 18.60 24.32 12.33
CA PHE A 625 19.38 25.30 11.61
C PHE A 625 19.25 26.66 12.31
N GLY A 626 20.28 27.49 12.19
CA GLY A 626 20.32 28.77 12.86
C GLY A 626 21.43 29.67 12.37
N ARG A 627 21.43 30.91 12.85
CA ARG A 627 22.48 31.88 12.56
C ARG A 627 23.06 32.41 13.86
N GLY A 628 24.36 32.26 14.04
CA GLY A 628 25.07 32.68 15.24
C GLY A 628 25.04 31.65 16.39
N VAL A 629 26.03 31.79 17.27
CA VAL A 629 26.32 30.90 18.41
C VAL A 629 25.17 30.82 19.43
N GLU A 630 24.42 31.91 19.61
CA GLU A 630 23.27 31.93 20.54
C GLU A 630 22.15 30.99 20.09
N GLU A 631 21.87 30.91 18.78
CA GLU A 631 20.88 29.97 18.26
C GLU A 631 21.40 28.53 18.27
N ALA A 632 22.71 28.33 18.04
CA ALA A 632 23.36 27.01 18.12
C ALA A 632 23.31 26.41 19.54
N THR A 633 23.49 27.24 20.57
CA THR A 633 23.44 26.77 21.97
C THR A 633 22.02 26.36 22.40
N VAL A 634 20.99 26.98 21.83
CA VAL A 634 19.58 26.76 22.22
C VAL A 634 18.93 25.64 21.41
N LYS A 635 19.19 25.58 20.10
CA LYS A 635 18.54 24.63 19.18
C LYS A 635 19.40 23.39 18.95
N LYS A 636 19.55 22.55 19.98
CA LYS A 636 20.32 21.31 19.88
C LYS A 636 19.54 20.21 19.16
N GLN A 637 20.23 19.41 18.36
CA GLN A 637 19.65 18.25 17.71
C GLN A 637 19.51 17.10 18.72
N VAL A 638 18.33 16.50 18.77
CA VAL A 638 18.06 15.30 19.56
C VAL A 638 17.53 14.25 18.61
N CYS A 639 18.32 13.20 18.38
CA CYS A 639 17.91 12.06 17.56
C CYS A 639 17.52 10.92 18.52
N THR A 640 16.27 10.47 18.44
CA THR A 640 15.76 9.31 19.20
C THR A 640 15.75 8.08 18.31
N PRO A 641 16.08 6.89 18.84
CA PRO A 641 15.92 5.63 18.11
C PRO A 641 14.49 5.48 17.59
N LEU A 642 14.34 5.08 16.32
CA LEU A 642 13.04 4.82 15.72
C LEU A 642 12.47 3.53 16.28
N ASN A 643 11.18 3.51 16.63
CA ASN A 643 10.49 2.28 16.97
C ASN A 643 9.09 2.28 16.35
N PRO A 644 8.92 1.69 15.15
CA PRO A 644 7.65 1.75 14.43
C PRO A 644 6.45 1.20 15.21
N CYS A 645 6.68 0.25 16.11
CA CYS A 645 5.63 -0.35 16.94
C CYS A 645 5.15 0.59 18.06
N LEU A 646 6.06 1.30 18.75
CA LEU A 646 5.69 2.28 19.79
C LEU A 646 5.22 3.61 19.21
N ASP A 647 5.84 4.03 18.12
CA ASP A 647 5.54 5.30 17.45
C ASP A 647 4.20 5.23 16.69
N GLY A 648 3.66 4.01 16.48
CA GLY A 648 2.42 3.76 15.75
C GLY A 648 2.54 4.07 14.25
N SER A 649 3.76 4.07 13.72
CA SER A 649 4.08 4.33 12.31
C SER A 649 4.15 3.05 11.45
N HIS A 650 3.96 1.88 12.07
CA HIS A 650 3.85 0.60 11.37
C HIS A 650 2.59 0.50 10.49
N ASP A 651 2.64 -0.35 9.48
CA ASP A 651 1.54 -0.61 8.54
C ASP A 651 0.88 -1.99 8.72
N CYS A 652 1.12 -2.65 9.86
CA CYS A 652 0.48 -3.92 10.21
C CYS A 652 -1.07 -3.84 10.20
N ASN A 653 -1.71 -4.98 9.94
CA ASN A 653 -3.16 -5.11 10.00
C ASN A 653 -3.72 -4.73 11.39
N LYS A 654 -4.97 -4.27 11.46
CA LYS A 654 -5.69 -4.07 12.74
C LYS A 654 -5.72 -5.34 13.61
N ASN A 655 -5.79 -6.49 12.95
CA ASN A 655 -5.84 -7.82 13.55
C ASN A 655 -4.44 -8.44 13.69
N ALA A 656 -3.37 -7.67 13.48
CA ALA A 656 -2.00 -8.08 13.70
C ALA A 656 -1.37 -7.37 14.90
N ARG A 657 -0.30 -7.97 15.45
CA ARG A 657 0.65 -7.38 16.37
C ARG A 657 1.88 -6.89 15.59
N CYS A 658 2.42 -5.76 16.00
CA CYS A 658 3.71 -5.26 15.53
C CYS A 658 4.77 -5.81 16.47
N ASN A 659 5.65 -6.67 15.97
CA ASN A 659 6.75 -7.24 16.72
C ASN A 659 8.01 -6.47 16.34
N TYR A 660 8.55 -5.72 17.30
CA TYR A 660 9.84 -5.06 17.14
C TYR A 660 10.93 -6.14 17.20
N LEU A 661 11.81 -6.20 16.20
CA LEU A 661 12.88 -7.22 16.15
C LEU A 661 14.15 -6.70 16.83
N GLY A 662 14.45 -5.43 16.67
CA GLY A 662 15.61 -4.81 17.29
C GLY A 662 15.91 -3.47 16.64
N HIS A 663 16.81 -2.69 17.24
CA HIS A 663 17.21 -1.42 16.63
C HIS A 663 18.02 -1.65 15.35
N PHE A 664 18.93 -2.62 15.38
CA PHE A 664 19.85 -2.96 14.29
C PHE A 664 19.36 -4.12 13.41
N ALA A 665 18.20 -4.70 13.72
CA ALA A 665 17.57 -5.72 12.88
C ALA A 665 17.10 -5.13 11.54
N ASP A 666 17.24 -5.88 10.44
CA ASP A 666 16.69 -5.49 9.14
C ASP A 666 15.70 -6.56 8.64
N PRO A 667 14.37 -6.28 8.62
CA PRO A 667 13.71 -5.04 9.01
C PRO A 667 13.61 -4.86 10.54
N MET A 668 13.45 -3.61 11.01
CA MET A 668 13.34 -3.30 12.45
C MET A 668 12.12 -3.90 13.15
N TYR A 669 11.10 -4.28 12.39
CA TYR A 669 9.86 -4.87 12.90
C TYR A 669 9.24 -5.81 11.87
N ARG A 670 8.46 -6.77 12.35
CA ARG A 670 7.57 -7.61 11.53
C ARG A 670 6.14 -7.55 12.04
N CYS A 671 5.19 -7.82 11.15
CA CYS A 671 3.77 -7.91 11.47
C CYS A 671 3.35 -9.37 11.57
N GLU A 672 2.60 -9.71 12.61
CA GLU A 672 2.11 -11.07 12.81
C GLU A 672 0.64 -11.04 13.19
N CYS A 673 -0.17 -11.92 12.61
CA CYS A 673 -1.60 -11.96 12.93
C CYS A 673 -1.83 -12.36 14.40
N LYS A 674 -2.84 -11.75 15.03
CA LYS A 674 -3.23 -12.08 16.41
C LYS A 674 -3.92 -13.45 16.44
N PRO A 675 -3.90 -14.17 17.58
CA PRO A 675 -4.62 -15.42 17.73
C PRO A 675 -6.09 -15.35 17.27
N GLY A 676 -6.51 -16.33 16.49
CA GLY A 676 -7.80 -16.36 15.78
C GLY A 676 -7.80 -15.66 14.42
N TYR A 677 -6.60 -15.32 13.93
CA TYR A 677 -6.39 -14.83 12.58
C TYR A 677 -5.08 -15.37 12.01
N ALA A 678 -5.08 -15.65 10.71
CA ALA A 678 -3.92 -16.11 9.95
C ALA A 678 -3.65 -15.20 8.75
N GLY A 679 -2.40 -15.13 8.30
CA GLY A 679 -1.98 -14.25 7.22
C GLY A 679 -0.54 -13.76 7.34
N ASN A 680 -0.15 -12.86 6.45
CA ASN A 680 1.19 -12.29 6.41
C ASN A 680 1.38 -11.07 7.35
N GLY A 681 0.50 -10.89 8.33
CA GLY A 681 0.52 -9.77 9.28
C GLY A 681 0.04 -8.42 8.73
N HIS A 682 0.21 -8.13 7.45
CA HIS A 682 -0.40 -6.96 6.80
C HIS A 682 -1.84 -7.24 6.36
N ILE A 683 -2.11 -8.49 5.98
CA ILE A 683 -3.42 -9.03 5.66
C ILE A 683 -3.63 -10.21 6.60
N CYS A 684 -4.71 -10.15 7.39
CA CYS A 684 -5.09 -11.22 8.31
C CYS A 684 -6.55 -11.61 8.06
N GLY A 685 -6.79 -12.90 7.82
CA GLY A 685 -8.08 -13.56 7.69
C GLY A 685 -8.48 -14.30 8.96
N GLU A 686 -9.73 -14.77 9.01
CA GLU A 686 -10.21 -15.61 10.12
C GLU A 686 -9.51 -16.97 10.10
N ASP A 687 -9.12 -17.44 11.28
CA ASP A 687 -8.51 -18.74 11.54
C ASP A 687 -9.26 -19.33 12.76
N SER A 688 -9.94 -20.46 12.57
CA SER A 688 -10.91 -21.00 13.53
C SER A 688 -10.34 -22.05 14.46
N ASP A 689 -9.36 -22.81 13.99
CA ASP A 689 -8.64 -23.88 14.66
C ASP A 689 -7.17 -23.55 14.93
N LEU A 690 -6.77 -22.30 14.67
CA LEU A 690 -5.57 -21.66 15.22
C LEU A 690 -4.28 -22.35 14.80
N ASP A 691 -4.28 -23.01 13.66
CA ASP A 691 -3.12 -23.72 13.13
C ASP A 691 -2.27 -22.84 12.19
N GLY A 692 -2.65 -21.56 12.07
CA GLY A 692 -1.97 -20.58 11.25
C GLY A 692 -2.47 -20.55 9.80
N TRP A 693 -3.48 -21.32 9.41
CA TRP A 693 -4.07 -21.24 8.07
C TRP A 693 -5.45 -20.56 8.09
N PRO A 694 -5.70 -19.62 7.17
CA PRO A 694 -6.98 -18.93 7.15
C PRO A 694 -8.06 -19.82 6.54
N ASN A 695 -9.30 -19.71 7.05
CA ASN A 695 -10.45 -20.47 6.55
C ASN A 695 -10.80 -20.21 5.07
N GLN A 696 -10.19 -19.20 4.45
CA GLN A 696 -10.40 -18.74 3.07
C GLN A 696 -9.11 -18.19 2.49
N ASP A 697 -8.95 -18.27 1.17
CA ASP A 697 -7.82 -17.66 0.46
C ASP A 697 -7.78 -16.14 0.69
N LEU A 698 -6.60 -15.64 1.04
CA LEU A 698 -6.32 -14.23 1.27
C LEU A 698 -5.56 -13.63 0.07
N VAL A 699 -5.76 -12.32 -0.16
CA VAL A 699 -5.13 -11.59 -1.28
C VAL A 699 -3.69 -11.14 -0.98
N CYS A 700 -2.94 -11.93 -0.23
CA CYS A 700 -1.52 -11.65 -0.05
C CYS A 700 -0.74 -11.98 -1.34
N VAL A 701 0.47 -11.43 -1.46
CA VAL A 701 1.31 -11.61 -2.66
C VAL A 701 1.60 -13.10 -2.84
N GLU A 702 1.58 -13.62 -4.08
CA GLU A 702 1.79 -15.05 -4.40
C GLU A 702 3.11 -15.66 -3.85
N ASN A 703 4.06 -14.82 -3.39
CA ASN A 703 5.32 -15.23 -2.77
C ASN A 703 5.32 -15.15 -1.22
N ALA A 704 4.20 -14.82 -0.56
CA ALA A 704 4.15 -14.87 0.90
C ALA A 704 4.18 -16.34 1.33
N THR A 705 5.24 -16.69 2.05
CA THR A 705 5.76 -18.04 2.16
C THR A 705 4.78 -19.01 2.81
N TYR A 706 3.95 -18.57 3.77
CA TYR A 706 2.96 -19.41 4.47
C TYR A 706 1.76 -18.54 4.95
N HIS A 707 0.62 -19.16 5.26
CA HIS A 707 -0.54 -18.55 5.95
C HIS A 707 -1.56 -17.70 5.15
N CYS A 708 -1.60 -17.79 3.82
CA CYS A 708 -2.62 -17.07 3.02
C CYS A 708 -3.53 -17.94 2.18
N LYS A 709 -3.24 -19.23 2.04
CA LYS A 709 -4.09 -20.15 1.31
C LYS A 709 -5.19 -20.65 2.23
N LYS A 710 -6.32 -21.00 1.65
CA LYS A 710 -7.40 -21.64 2.36
C LYS A 710 -6.90 -22.92 3.04
N ASP A 711 -7.17 -23.00 4.33
CA ASP A 711 -7.08 -24.20 5.15
C ASP A 711 -7.87 -25.38 4.54
N ASN A 712 -7.24 -26.56 4.53
CA ASN A 712 -7.78 -27.79 3.95
C ASN A 712 -8.52 -28.66 4.98
N CYS A 713 -8.38 -28.38 6.28
CA CYS A 713 -9.17 -28.94 7.38
C CYS A 713 -9.67 -27.86 8.38
N PRO A 714 -10.61 -26.96 8.00
CA PRO A 714 -10.95 -25.72 8.75
C PRO A 714 -11.51 -25.80 10.19
N ASN A 715 -11.58 -26.99 10.79
CA ASN A 715 -12.01 -27.17 12.17
C ASN A 715 -11.13 -28.18 12.94
N LEU A 716 -10.01 -28.61 12.37
CA LEU A 716 -9.10 -29.57 12.94
C LEU A 716 -7.67 -29.07 12.69
N PRO A 717 -6.93 -28.68 13.73
CA PRO A 717 -5.59 -28.11 13.54
C PRO A 717 -4.68 -29.08 12.79
N ASN A 718 -4.17 -28.64 11.64
CA ASN A 718 -3.23 -29.39 10.81
C ASN A 718 -2.28 -28.41 10.10
N SER A 719 -1.51 -27.68 10.90
CA SER A 719 -0.65 -26.58 10.48
C SER A 719 0.33 -26.92 9.35
N GLY A 720 0.64 -28.20 9.10
CA GLY A 720 1.45 -28.65 7.98
C GLY A 720 0.73 -28.70 6.64
N GLN A 721 -0.61 -28.69 6.65
CA GLN A 721 -1.50 -28.71 5.48
C GLN A 721 -1.17 -29.85 4.52
N GLU A 722 -0.66 -30.97 5.04
CA GLU A 722 -0.43 -32.16 4.25
C GLU A 722 -1.74 -32.61 3.58
N ASP A 723 -1.62 -32.96 2.29
CA ASP A 723 -2.69 -33.30 1.36
C ASP A 723 -2.04 -34.18 0.29
N TYR A 724 -1.93 -35.46 0.59
CA TYR A 724 -1.10 -36.40 -0.15
C TYR A 724 -1.63 -36.64 -1.57
N ASP A 725 -2.94 -36.88 -1.71
CA ASP A 725 -3.60 -37.12 -2.99
C ASP A 725 -3.98 -35.84 -3.77
N LYS A 726 -3.94 -34.67 -3.11
CA LYS A 726 -4.18 -33.33 -3.67
C LYS A 726 -5.62 -33.11 -4.11
N ASP A 727 -6.58 -33.72 -3.44
CA ASP A 727 -8.00 -33.49 -3.70
C ASP A 727 -8.53 -32.18 -3.06
N GLY A 728 -7.74 -31.59 -2.16
CA GLY A 728 -8.02 -30.34 -1.45
C GLY A 728 -8.66 -30.51 -0.07
N VAL A 729 -8.81 -31.75 0.40
CA VAL A 729 -9.02 -32.15 1.80
C VAL A 729 -7.65 -32.52 2.37
N GLY A 730 -7.34 -32.08 3.59
CA GLY A 730 -6.05 -32.40 4.20
C GLY A 730 -6.05 -33.77 4.88
N ASP A 731 -4.88 -34.41 4.95
CA ASP A 731 -4.68 -35.76 5.52
C ASP A 731 -5.20 -35.86 6.97
N ALA A 732 -5.26 -34.75 7.70
CA ALA A 732 -5.78 -34.74 9.07
C ALA A 732 -7.30 -35.01 9.15
N CYS A 733 -8.05 -34.65 8.11
CA CYS A 733 -9.51 -34.71 8.06
C CYS A 733 -10.07 -35.45 6.84
N ASP A 734 -9.21 -36.04 6.02
CA ASP A 734 -9.61 -37.02 5.03
C ASP A 734 -9.94 -38.36 5.71
N ASN A 735 -10.58 -39.26 4.97
CA ASN A 735 -10.85 -40.63 5.40
C ASN A 735 -10.18 -41.67 4.49
N ASP A 736 -9.45 -41.22 3.46
CA ASP A 736 -8.78 -42.01 2.42
C ASP A 736 -7.66 -41.13 1.81
N ASP A 737 -6.55 -40.96 2.53
CA ASP A 737 -5.48 -39.98 2.28
C ASP A 737 -4.77 -40.17 0.92
N ASP A 738 -4.85 -41.36 0.33
CA ASP A 738 -4.24 -41.69 -0.98
C ASP A 738 -5.27 -41.98 -2.10
N ASN A 739 -6.56 -41.84 -1.79
CA ASN A 739 -7.70 -42.02 -2.67
C ASN A 739 -7.73 -43.40 -3.38
N ASP A 740 -7.28 -44.47 -2.69
CA ASP A 740 -7.26 -45.83 -3.23
C ASP A 740 -8.58 -46.61 -3.07
N GLY A 741 -9.49 -46.08 -2.25
CA GLY A 741 -10.81 -46.62 -1.95
C GLY A 741 -10.86 -47.51 -0.72
N ILE A 742 -9.77 -47.61 0.04
CA ILE A 742 -9.69 -48.21 1.36
C ILE A 742 -9.56 -47.09 2.41
N PRO A 743 -10.46 -47.01 3.40
CA PRO A 743 -10.33 -45.98 4.43
C PRO A 743 -9.08 -46.17 5.30
N ASP A 744 -8.44 -45.08 5.73
CA ASP A 744 -7.13 -45.09 6.42
C ASP A 744 -7.11 -45.98 7.66
N ASP A 745 -8.22 -46.06 8.40
CA ASP A 745 -8.35 -46.91 9.60
C ASP A 745 -8.24 -48.41 9.31
N ARG A 746 -8.27 -48.79 8.03
CA ARG A 746 -8.19 -50.16 7.51
C ARG A 746 -7.15 -50.29 6.41
N ASP A 747 -6.42 -49.23 6.12
CA ASP A 747 -5.36 -49.20 5.13
C ASP A 747 -4.01 -49.49 5.79
N ASN A 748 -3.26 -50.45 5.26
CA ASN A 748 -1.91 -50.76 5.72
C ASN A 748 -0.82 -49.90 5.04
N CYS A 749 -1.18 -49.04 4.08
CA CYS A 749 -0.38 -47.95 3.56
C CYS A 749 -1.24 -46.68 3.32
N PRO A 750 -1.68 -45.98 4.38
CA PRO A 750 -2.60 -44.84 4.25
C PRO A 750 -2.14 -43.74 3.28
N PHE A 751 -0.83 -43.57 3.12
CA PHE A 751 -0.24 -42.55 2.25
C PHE A 751 0.29 -43.11 0.91
N VAL A 752 0.02 -44.37 0.54
CA VAL A 752 0.60 -44.94 -0.69
C VAL A 752 -0.37 -45.89 -1.38
N TYR A 753 -0.97 -45.38 -2.47
CA TYR A 753 -1.99 -46.08 -3.25
C TYR A 753 -1.70 -47.59 -3.40
N ASN A 754 -2.42 -48.45 -2.68
CA ASN A 754 -2.17 -49.88 -2.63
C ASN A 754 -3.47 -50.71 -2.45
N PRO A 755 -4.45 -50.65 -3.37
CA PRO A 755 -5.82 -51.15 -3.15
C PRO A 755 -5.94 -52.68 -3.04
N ARG A 756 -4.81 -53.40 -3.13
CA ARG A 756 -4.71 -54.85 -2.91
C ARG A 756 -4.28 -55.22 -1.50
N GLN A 757 -3.76 -54.28 -0.70
CA GLN A 757 -3.38 -54.46 0.70
C GLN A 757 -2.49 -55.70 0.87
N TYR A 758 -1.44 -55.79 0.04
CA TYR A 758 -0.44 -56.86 0.17
C TYR A 758 0.51 -56.50 1.31
N ASP A 759 0.76 -57.50 2.15
CA ASP A 759 1.60 -57.42 3.35
C ASP A 759 2.20 -58.83 3.53
N TYR A 760 3.49 -58.95 3.26
CA TYR A 760 4.20 -60.21 3.18
C TYR A 760 4.51 -60.82 4.54
N ASP A 761 5.01 -60.01 5.48
CA ASP A 761 5.52 -60.43 6.79
C ASP A 761 4.55 -60.20 7.95
N ARG A 762 3.45 -59.49 7.71
CA ARG A 762 2.30 -59.30 8.60
C ARG A 762 2.60 -58.44 9.80
N ASP A 763 3.25 -57.33 9.57
CA ASP A 763 3.55 -56.31 10.57
C ASP A 763 2.54 -55.15 10.56
N ASP A 764 1.46 -55.30 9.79
CA ASP A 764 0.39 -54.32 9.56
C ASP A 764 0.83 -53.10 8.69
N VAL A 765 2.01 -53.16 8.07
CA VAL A 765 2.49 -52.22 7.03
C VAL A 765 2.48 -52.93 5.67
N GLY A 766 1.96 -52.27 4.64
CA GLY A 766 1.82 -52.89 3.31
C GLY A 766 3.12 -52.86 2.49
N ASP A 767 3.33 -53.87 1.64
CA ASP A 767 4.54 -54.05 0.78
C ASP A 767 4.96 -52.81 -0.05
N ARG A 768 4.05 -51.85 -0.27
CA ARG A 768 4.31 -50.63 -1.06
C ARG A 768 4.91 -49.49 -0.27
N CYS A 769 4.60 -49.41 1.02
CA CYS A 769 5.09 -48.40 1.94
C CYS A 769 6.06 -48.98 2.97
N ASP A 770 6.20 -50.30 3.00
CA ASP A 770 7.14 -51.00 3.87
C ASP A 770 8.60 -50.81 3.39
N ASN A 771 9.41 -50.17 4.24
CA ASN A 771 10.85 -49.97 4.02
C ASN A 771 11.67 -51.23 4.32
N CYS A 772 11.06 -52.28 4.88
CA CYS A 772 11.62 -53.61 5.03
C CYS A 772 10.61 -54.73 4.67
N PRO A 773 10.24 -54.89 3.37
CA PRO A 773 9.15 -55.77 2.87
C PRO A 773 9.14 -57.26 3.26
N TYR A 774 10.17 -57.74 3.95
CA TYR A 774 10.34 -59.14 4.33
C TYR A 774 10.66 -59.33 5.82
N ASN A 775 10.77 -58.25 6.59
CA ASN A 775 11.28 -58.17 7.94
C ASN A 775 10.39 -57.27 8.80
N SER A 776 9.43 -57.86 9.51
CA SER A 776 8.47 -57.14 10.36
C SER A 776 9.09 -56.02 11.20
N ASN A 777 8.64 -54.79 10.94
CA ASN A 777 9.03 -53.54 11.60
C ASN A 777 7.88 -52.52 11.52
N PRO A 778 6.84 -52.68 12.35
CA PRO A 778 5.65 -51.80 12.33
C PRO A 778 5.95 -50.31 12.56
N ASP A 779 7.09 -50.00 13.18
CA ASP A 779 7.58 -48.65 13.47
C ASP A 779 8.25 -47.98 12.26
N GLN A 780 8.66 -48.77 11.26
CA GLN A 780 9.27 -48.30 10.01
C GLN A 780 10.48 -47.37 10.25
N THR A 781 11.21 -47.58 11.33
CA THR A 781 12.40 -46.79 11.69
C THR A 781 13.47 -46.92 10.61
N ASP A 782 14.01 -45.77 10.18
CA ASP A 782 15.05 -45.62 9.17
C ASP A 782 16.02 -44.51 9.64
N THR A 783 17.12 -44.91 10.27
CA THR A 783 18.04 -44.00 10.98
C THR A 783 18.73 -43.00 10.03
N ASP A 784 19.15 -43.42 8.85
CA ASP A 784 19.83 -42.57 7.87
C ASP A 784 18.89 -41.97 6.79
N ASN A 785 17.60 -42.33 6.83
CA ASN A 785 16.54 -41.87 5.92
C ASN A 785 16.84 -42.19 4.45
N ASN A 786 17.48 -43.33 4.17
CA ASN A 786 17.81 -43.74 2.81
C ASN A 786 16.68 -44.52 2.11
N GLY A 787 15.61 -44.87 2.83
CA GLY A 787 14.45 -45.63 2.38
C GLY A 787 14.53 -47.14 2.64
N GLU A 788 15.59 -47.63 3.28
CA GLU A 788 15.75 -49.01 3.79
C GLU A 788 15.69 -48.97 5.31
N GLY A 789 14.71 -49.66 5.91
CA GLY A 789 14.54 -49.60 7.36
C GLY A 789 15.63 -50.33 8.15
N ASP A 790 15.77 -49.95 9.42
CA ASP A 790 16.76 -50.49 10.35
C ASP A 790 16.65 -52.01 10.51
N ALA A 791 15.43 -52.57 10.39
CA ALA A 791 15.16 -53.99 10.58
C ALA A 791 15.75 -54.91 9.50
N CYS A 792 16.06 -54.36 8.32
CA CYS A 792 16.64 -55.07 7.20
C CYS A 792 18.01 -54.53 6.75
N SER A 793 18.42 -53.36 7.25
CA SER A 793 19.75 -52.81 7.04
C SER A 793 20.85 -53.50 7.86
N VAL A 794 22.07 -53.52 7.30
CA VAL A 794 23.29 -54.04 7.95
C VAL A 794 24.23 -52.93 8.45
N ASP A 795 23.86 -51.68 8.17
CA ASP A 795 24.58 -50.41 8.40
C ASP A 795 23.47 -49.34 8.46
N ILE A 796 22.89 -49.14 9.65
CA ILE A 796 21.63 -48.37 9.81
C ILE A 796 21.86 -46.85 9.77
N ASP A 797 23.03 -46.37 10.15
CA ASP A 797 23.39 -44.94 10.13
C ASP A 797 24.17 -44.52 8.88
N GLY A 798 24.53 -45.48 8.02
CA GLY A 798 25.04 -45.24 6.67
C GLY A 798 26.49 -44.75 6.64
N ASP A 799 27.26 -45.00 7.69
CA ASP A 799 28.64 -44.52 7.84
C ASP A 799 29.69 -45.43 7.15
N GLY A 800 29.25 -46.61 6.69
CA GLY A 800 30.07 -47.61 6.01
C GLY A 800 30.69 -48.64 6.95
N ILE A 801 30.43 -48.55 8.25
CA ILE A 801 30.72 -49.55 9.27
C ILE A 801 29.47 -50.41 9.47
N LEU A 802 29.66 -51.71 9.69
CA LEU A 802 28.51 -52.61 9.87
C LEU A 802 28.05 -52.55 11.32
N ASN A 803 26.74 -52.63 11.58
CA ASN A 803 26.14 -52.57 12.93
C ASN A 803 26.87 -53.42 13.99
N GLU A 804 27.32 -54.63 13.64
CA GLU A 804 28.02 -55.54 14.58
C GLU A 804 29.44 -55.08 14.97
N LYS A 805 30.01 -54.15 14.22
CA LYS A 805 31.37 -53.61 14.39
C LYS A 805 31.37 -52.13 14.72
N ASP A 806 30.20 -51.53 14.69
CA ASP A 806 30.00 -50.13 14.95
C ASP A 806 29.93 -49.89 16.46
N ASN A 807 30.74 -48.98 16.97
CA ASN A 807 30.66 -48.53 18.36
C ASN A 807 29.62 -47.42 18.59
N CYS A 808 29.03 -46.87 17.52
CA CYS A 808 27.85 -46.00 17.53
C CYS A 808 26.85 -46.38 16.43
N PRO A 809 26.16 -47.52 16.52
CA PRO A 809 25.32 -48.03 15.44
C PRO A 809 24.24 -47.06 14.93
N TYR A 810 23.80 -46.10 15.74
CA TYR A 810 22.74 -45.14 15.40
C TYR A 810 23.25 -43.74 15.10
N VAL A 811 24.57 -43.50 15.13
CA VAL A 811 25.18 -42.17 15.00
C VAL A 811 26.40 -42.24 14.11
N TYR A 812 26.27 -41.64 12.93
CA TYR A 812 27.31 -41.57 11.90
C TYR A 812 28.70 -41.19 12.45
N ASN A 813 29.64 -42.15 12.49
CA ASN A 813 30.97 -41.93 13.04
C ASN A 813 32.07 -42.80 12.39
N VAL A 814 32.40 -42.50 11.13
CA VAL A 814 33.41 -43.22 10.32
C VAL A 814 34.78 -43.37 11.00
N ASP A 815 35.16 -42.46 11.91
CA ASP A 815 36.45 -42.53 12.61
C ASP A 815 36.47 -43.54 13.77
N GLN A 816 35.30 -44.03 14.20
CA GLN A 816 35.09 -45.03 15.26
C GLN A 816 35.96 -44.72 16.49
N ARG A 817 36.07 -43.43 16.83
CA ARG A 817 36.83 -42.98 17.99
C ARG A 817 36.13 -43.41 19.26
N ASP A 818 36.91 -43.95 20.19
CA ASP A 818 36.50 -44.40 21.51
C ASP A 818 37.66 -44.07 22.46
N THR A 819 37.52 -42.95 23.16
CA THR A 819 38.58 -42.30 23.92
C THR A 819 38.86 -43.02 25.24
N ASP A 820 37.82 -43.54 25.90
CA ASP A 820 37.92 -44.19 27.21
C ASP A 820 37.90 -45.73 27.16
N LEU A 821 37.69 -46.29 25.97
CA LEU A 821 37.74 -47.72 25.63
C LEU A 821 36.65 -48.55 26.31
N ASP A 822 35.46 -47.98 26.47
CA ASP A 822 34.31 -48.66 27.06
C ASP A 822 33.47 -49.44 26.03
N GLY A 823 33.74 -49.22 24.73
CA GLY A 823 33.08 -49.88 23.61
C GLY A 823 31.92 -49.08 23.00
N VAL A 824 31.64 -47.89 23.52
CA VAL A 824 30.74 -46.89 22.95
C VAL A 824 31.60 -45.78 22.33
N GLY A 825 31.28 -45.35 21.12
CA GLY A 825 32.09 -44.33 20.44
C GLY A 825 31.83 -42.91 20.96
N ASP A 826 32.84 -42.04 20.89
CA ASP A 826 32.77 -40.65 21.44
C ASP A 826 31.56 -39.84 20.94
N MET A 827 31.02 -40.16 19.75
CA MET A 827 29.89 -39.44 19.15
C MET A 827 28.53 -39.83 19.74
N CYS A 828 28.42 -40.99 20.36
CA CYS A 828 27.19 -41.51 20.97
C CYS A 828 27.38 -41.86 22.45
N ASP A 829 28.57 -41.61 23.00
CA ASP A 829 28.89 -41.81 24.41
C ASP A 829 28.44 -40.58 25.22
N ASN A 830 27.57 -40.81 26.21
CA ASN A 830 27.12 -39.78 27.14
C ASN A 830 28.13 -39.48 28.28
N CYS A 831 29.26 -40.20 28.33
CA CYS A 831 30.45 -39.86 29.12
C CYS A 831 31.76 -40.17 28.37
N PRO A 832 32.12 -39.43 27.29
CA PRO A 832 33.25 -39.75 26.38
C PRO A 832 34.66 -39.89 27.01
N LEU A 833 34.79 -39.56 28.30
CA LEU A 833 36.04 -39.54 29.05
C LEU A 833 36.06 -40.52 30.23
N GLU A 834 34.95 -41.20 30.55
CA GLU A 834 34.76 -42.01 31.76
C GLU A 834 33.97 -43.31 31.52
N HIS A 835 34.70 -44.41 31.36
CA HIS A 835 34.17 -45.72 30.95
C HIS A 835 32.82 -46.14 31.56
N ASN A 836 31.78 -46.21 30.73
CA ASN A 836 30.38 -46.47 31.09
C ASN A 836 29.57 -47.22 29.99
N PRO A 837 29.88 -48.50 29.69
CA PRO A 837 29.31 -49.21 28.54
C PRO A 837 27.79 -49.39 28.55
N ASP A 838 27.17 -49.26 29.73
CA ASP A 838 25.72 -49.38 29.90
C ASP A 838 24.96 -48.08 29.56
N GLN A 839 25.68 -46.95 29.38
CA GLN A 839 25.16 -45.63 28.98
C GLN A 839 23.96 -45.16 29.83
N VAL A 840 23.91 -45.58 31.09
CA VAL A 840 22.80 -45.26 32.00
C VAL A 840 22.82 -43.78 32.33
N ASP A 841 21.68 -43.14 32.08
CA ASP A 841 21.35 -41.76 32.42
C ASP A 841 20.07 -41.81 33.27
N SER A 842 20.19 -41.62 34.58
CA SER A 842 19.10 -41.81 35.54
C SER A 842 18.13 -40.62 35.62
N ASP A 843 18.54 -39.44 35.18
CA ASP A 843 17.71 -38.24 35.20
C ASP A 843 17.52 -37.58 33.83
N ASP A 844 17.90 -38.24 32.74
CA ASP A 844 17.57 -37.90 31.36
C ASP A 844 18.08 -36.50 30.94
N ASP A 845 19.26 -36.11 31.42
CA ASP A 845 19.93 -34.83 31.10
C ASP A 845 20.97 -34.95 29.96
N ARG A 846 21.20 -36.17 29.44
CA ARG A 846 22.20 -36.56 28.41
C ARG A 846 23.63 -36.65 28.93
N VAL A 847 23.84 -36.56 30.22
CA VAL A 847 25.12 -36.80 30.88
C VAL A 847 25.01 -38.12 31.64
N GLY A 848 25.83 -39.11 31.29
CA GLY A 848 25.73 -40.43 31.92
C GLY A 848 26.05 -40.39 33.42
N ASP A 849 25.45 -41.30 34.20
CA ASP A 849 25.57 -41.40 35.67
C ASP A 849 27.03 -41.43 36.19
N LYS A 850 28.00 -41.79 35.33
CA LYS A 850 29.44 -41.84 35.69
C LYS A 850 30.09 -40.47 35.71
N CYS A 851 29.73 -39.61 34.78
CA CYS A 851 30.29 -38.27 34.62
C CYS A 851 29.34 -37.18 35.13
N ASP A 852 28.08 -37.52 35.40
CA ASP A 852 27.11 -36.64 36.03
C ASP A 852 27.50 -36.35 37.49
N SER A 853 27.77 -35.07 37.74
CA SER A 853 28.10 -34.54 39.05
C SER A 853 26.93 -33.79 39.70
N ASN A 854 25.89 -33.45 38.93
CA ASN A 854 24.80 -32.53 39.27
C ASN A 854 25.29 -31.18 39.83
N GLN A 855 26.56 -30.82 39.59
CA GLN A 855 27.15 -29.58 40.07
C GLN A 855 27.01 -28.52 38.98
N ASP A 856 25.90 -27.80 39.03
CA ASP A 856 25.59 -26.64 38.20
C ASP A 856 25.38 -25.45 39.15
N ILE A 857 26.30 -24.48 39.13
CA ILE A 857 26.34 -23.38 40.11
C ILE A 857 25.46 -22.18 39.70
N ASP A 858 25.24 -21.99 38.41
CA ASP A 858 24.47 -20.88 37.86
C ASP A 858 23.09 -21.30 37.34
N GLU A 859 22.78 -22.60 37.45
CA GLU A 859 21.47 -23.24 37.31
C GLU A 859 20.95 -23.17 35.87
N ASP A 860 21.81 -23.20 34.87
CA ASP A 860 21.45 -23.11 33.46
C ASP A 860 21.17 -24.48 32.80
N GLY A 861 21.59 -25.58 33.44
CA GLY A 861 21.39 -26.96 33.00
C GLY A 861 22.67 -27.68 32.61
N HIS A 862 23.79 -26.97 32.49
CA HIS A 862 25.09 -27.55 32.17
C HIS A 862 25.94 -27.64 33.44
N GLN A 863 26.50 -28.82 33.69
CA GLN A 863 27.37 -29.00 34.85
C GLN A 863 28.70 -28.25 34.69
N ASN A 864 29.28 -27.75 35.78
CA ASN A 864 30.45 -26.85 35.80
C ASN A 864 31.67 -27.31 34.96
N ASN A 865 31.83 -28.61 34.74
CA ASN A 865 32.93 -29.22 33.97
C ASN A 865 32.63 -29.37 32.48
N LEU A 866 31.38 -29.17 32.06
CA LEU A 866 30.92 -29.19 30.67
C LEU A 866 30.42 -27.81 30.21
N ASP A 867 30.23 -26.88 31.14
CA ASP A 867 29.81 -25.51 30.87
C ASP A 867 30.98 -24.63 30.38
N ASN A 868 30.81 -23.99 29.23
CA ASN A 868 31.76 -23.04 28.65
C ASN A 868 31.75 -21.64 29.33
N CYS A 869 30.76 -21.37 30.19
CA CYS A 869 30.69 -20.21 31.08
C CYS A 869 30.21 -20.56 32.51
N PRO A 870 31.00 -21.28 33.34
CA PRO A 870 30.62 -21.88 34.64
C PRO A 870 30.04 -20.98 35.75
N TYR A 871 29.87 -19.68 35.52
CA TYR A 871 29.38 -18.72 36.51
C TYR A 871 28.37 -17.72 35.92
N ILE A 872 28.03 -17.83 34.64
CA ILE A 872 27.14 -16.92 33.93
C ILE A 872 26.15 -17.77 33.12
N PRO A 873 24.85 -17.79 33.49
CA PRO A 873 23.89 -18.68 32.84
C PRO A 873 23.81 -18.48 31.34
N ASN A 874 24.05 -19.56 30.60
CA ASN A 874 23.99 -19.63 29.14
C ASN A 874 23.63 -21.05 28.70
N ALA A 875 22.41 -21.48 29.04
CA ALA A 875 21.87 -22.79 28.71
C ALA A 875 22.02 -23.21 27.24
N ASN A 876 22.10 -22.27 26.29
CA ASN A 876 22.32 -22.56 24.87
C ASN A 876 23.79 -22.84 24.49
N GLN A 877 24.73 -22.62 25.40
CA GLN A 877 26.17 -22.83 25.26
C GLN A 877 26.79 -22.23 23.99
N ALA A 878 26.20 -21.15 23.46
CA ALA A 878 26.67 -20.51 22.23
C ALA A 878 28.13 -20.05 22.37
N ASP A 879 28.93 -20.37 21.35
CA ASP A 879 30.38 -20.12 21.22
C ASP A 879 30.67 -19.92 19.71
N HIS A 880 30.43 -18.71 19.22
CA HIS A 880 30.41 -18.42 17.77
C HIS A 880 31.80 -18.57 17.11
N ASP A 881 32.86 -18.21 17.82
CA ASP A 881 34.24 -18.34 17.33
C ASP A 881 34.89 -19.71 17.62
N LYS A 882 34.25 -20.53 18.47
CA LYS A 882 34.65 -21.89 18.83
C LYS A 882 36.00 -21.94 19.53
N ASP A 883 36.31 -20.95 20.35
CA ASP A 883 37.54 -20.90 21.15
C ASP A 883 37.42 -21.66 22.49
N GLY A 884 36.22 -22.13 22.83
CA GLY A 884 35.89 -22.88 24.03
C GLY A 884 35.43 -22.02 25.21
N LYS A 885 35.19 -20.72 25.00
CA LYS A 885 34.59 -19.80 25.96
C LYS A 885 33.28 -19.28 25.38
N GLY A 886 32.17 -19.47 26.10
CA GLY A 886 30.86 -19.11 25.58
C GLY A 886 30.65 -17.60 25.47
N ASP A 887 29.84 -17.17 24.50
CA ASP A 887 29.56 -15.74 24.20
C ASP A 887 29.09 -14.97 25.44
N ALA A 888 28.33 -15.61 26.33
CA ALA A 888 27.79 -14.98 27.52
C ALA A 888 28.88 -14.48 28.49
N CYS A 889 30.06 -15.10 28.46
CA CYS A 889 31.22 -14.73 29.24
C CYS A 889 32.42 -14.30 28.38
N ASP A 890 32.27 -14.25 27.06
CA ASP A 890 33.21 -13.63 26.14
C ASP A 890 33.06 -12.10 26.07
N HIS A 891 34.07 -11.46 25.51
CA HIS A 891 34.16 -10.03 25.26
C HIS A 891 34.47 -9.74 23.79
N ASP A 892 34.61 -10.77 22.96
CA ASP A 892 35.00 -10.76 21.55
C ASP A 892 34.47 -12.05 20.89
N ASP A 893 33.14 -12.14 20.70
CA ASP A 893 32.39 -13.36 20.32
C ASP A 893 32.78 -13.95 18.94
N ASP A 894 33.42 -13.16 18.07
CA ASP A 894 33.87 -13.58 16.73
C ASP A 894 35.40 -13.55 16.55
N ASN A 895 36.13 -13.23 17.62
CA ASN A 895 37.59 -13.17 17.72
C ASN A 895 38.24 -12.28 16.62
N ASP A 896 37.57 -11.20 16.21
CA ASP A 896 38.05 -10.27 15.19
C ASP A 896 39.01 -9.17 15.73
N GLY A 897 39.05 -9.05 17.07
CA GLY A 897 39.88 -8.11 17.83
C GLY A 897 39.16 -6.82 18.22
N ILE A 898 37.89 -6.66 17.87
CA ILE A 898 37.00 -5.58 18.30
C ILE A 898 36.06 -6.12 19.39
N PRO A 899 36.05 -5.54 20.60
CA PRO A 899 35.18 -6.05 21.65
C PRO A 899 33.69 -5.85 21.35
N ASP A 900 32.83 -6.79 21.77
CA ASP A 900 31.38 -6.85 21.45
C ASP A 900 30.63 -5.54 21.64
N GLU A 901 30.94 -4.79 22.72
CA GLU A 901 30.28 -3.52 23.02
C GLU A 901 30.51 -2.42 21.96
N LYS A 902 31.50 -2.62 21.08
CA LYS A 902 31.91 -1.70 20.03
C LYS A 902 31.81 -2.31 18.64
N ASP A 903 31.47 -3.58 18.56
CA ASP A 903 31.35 -4.30 17.31
C ASP A 903 30.01 -4.01 16.62
N ASN A 904 30.05 -3.68 15.33
CA ASN A 904 28.85 -3.50 14.52
C ASN A 904 28.35 -4.81 13.86
N CYS A 905 29.08 -5.91 14.01
CA CYS A 905 28.77 -7.28 13.62
C CYS A 905 29.33 -8.28 14.65
N ARG A 906 28.83 -8.24 15.88
CA ARG A 906 29.31 -9.03 17.04
C ARG A 906 29.65 -10.51 16.77
N LEU A 907 28.89 -11.18 15.91
CA LEU A 907 29.00 -12.62 15.66
C LEU A 907 29.73 -12.95 14.35
N ALA A 908 30.26 -11.95 13.66
CA ALA A 908 30.54 -11.98 12.25
C ALA A 908 31.84 -11.24 11.91
N PHE A 909 32.95 -11.98 11.95
CA PHE A 909 34.32 -11.48 11.80
C PHE A 909 34.47 -10.32 10.80
N ASN A 910 34.73 -9.11 11.29
CA ASN A 910 34.88 -7.92 10.45
C ASN A 910 35.79 -6.82 11.07
N PRO A 911 37.13 -7.04 11.17
CA PRO A 911 38.03 -6.14 11.91
C PRO A 911 38.09 -4.68 11.41
N ASP A 912 37.66 -4.45 10.16
CA ASP A 912 37.62 -3.13 9.53
C ASP A 912 36.34 -2.33 9.88
N GLN A 913 35.33 -2.98 10.49
CA GLN A 913 34.07 -2.39 10.94
C GLN A 913 33.37 -1.57 9.84
N LEU A 914 33.40 -2.10 8.60
CA LEU A 914 32.85 -1.44 7.43
C LEU A 914 31.31 -1.38 7.51
N ASP A 915 30.78 -0.16 7.54
CA ASP A 915 29.35 0.14 7.50
C ASP A 915 29.14 1.23 6.44
N SER A 916 28.71 0.82 5.24
CA SER A 916 28.63 1.69 4.06
C SER A 916 27.38 2.58 4.07
N ASP A 917 26.28 2.13 4.68
CA ASP A 917 25.01 2.85 4.74
C ASP A 917 24.83 3.68 6.03
N GLY A 918 25.69 3.47 7.03
CA GLY A 918 25.77 4.20 8.27
C GLY A 918 24.62 3.88 9.23
N ASP A 919 24.04 2.69 9.13
CA ASP A 919 22.91 2.26 9.96
C ASP A 919 23.34 1.67 11.32
N GLY A 920 24.65 1.53 11.53
CA GLY A 920 25.26 1.01 12.76
C GLY A 920 25.40 -0.50 12.81
N ARG A 921 25.05 -1.22 11.74
CA ARG A 921 25.34 -2.64 11.52
C ARG A 921 26.37 -2.76 10.40
N GLY A 922 27.34 -3.66 10.54
CA GLY A 922 28.37 -3.84 9.52
C GLY A 922 27.80 -4.47 8.24
N ASP A 923 28.40 -4.14 7.10
CA ASP A 923 27.98 -4.66 5.79
C ASP A 923 28.05 -6.19 5.70
N VAL A 924 28.91 -6.81 6.51
CA VAL A 924 29.17 -8.26 6.53
C VAL A 924 27.96 -9.04 7.05
N CYS A 925 27.30 -8.53 8.09
CA CYS A 925 26.19 -9.20 8.77
C CYS A 925 24.84 -8.54 8.45
N LYS A 926 24.70 -7.85 7.31
CA LYS A 926 23.61 -6.88 7.04
C LYS A 926 22.19 -7.43 7.22
N ASP A 927 21.89 -8.59 6.64
CA ASP A 927 20.56 -9.21 6.62
C ASP A 927 20.49 -10.53 7.43
N ASP A 928 21.64 -10.97 7.95
CA ASP A 928 21.88 -12.23 8.63
C ASP A 928 22.98 -11.96 9.68
N PHE A 929 22.58 -11.90 10.95
CA PHE A 929 23.43 -11.41 12.03
C PHE A 929 24.44 -12.44 12.52
N ASP A 930 24.05 -13.71 12.58
CA ASP A 930 24.83 -14.84 13.10
C ASP A 930 25.44 -15.74 12.01
N GLN A 931 25.22 -15.41 10.74
CA GLN A 931 25.81 -16.04 9.56
C GLN A 931 25.39 -17.50 9.34
N ASP A 932 24.18 -17.86 9.75
CA ASP A 932 23.63 -19.20 9.55
C ASP A 932 23.00 -19.41 8.15
N ASN A 933 22.97 -18.35 7.32
CA ASN A 933 22.34 -18.24 6.00
C ASN A 933 20.80 -18.12 6.01
N VAL A 934 20.20 -17.88 7.17
CA VAL A 934 18.77 -17.59 7.33
C VAL A 934 18.62 -16.10 7.68
N PRO A 935 17.90 -15.33 6.86
CA PRO A 935 17.74 -13.90 7.14
C PRO A 935 16.99 -13.64 8.46
N ASP A 936 17.38 -12.60 9.20
CA ASP A 936 16.84 -12.22 10.52
C ASP A 936 15.31 -12.25 10.63
N ILE A 937 14.60 -11.91 9.54
CA ILE A 937 13.14 -11.85 9.51
C ILE A 937 12.48 -13.22 9.62
N TYR A 938 13.12 -14.24 9.05
CA TYR A 938 12.65 -15.63 9.00
C TYR A 938 13.29 -16.49 10.08
N ASP A 939 14.38 -16.00 10.66
CA ASP A 939 15.08 -16.64 11.74
C ASP A 939 14.33 -16.48 13.08
N VAL A 940 14.22 -17.59 13.80
CA VAL A 940 13.65 -17.68 15.15
C VAL A 940 14.63 -17.22 16.22
N CYS A 941 15.94 -17.35 15.99
CA CYS A 941 17.01 -16.91 16.88
C CYS A 941 18.14 -16.18 16.13
N PRO A 942 17.91 -14.93 15.67
CA PRO A 942 18.87 -14.13 14.88
C PRO A 942 20.17 -13.72 15.59
N GLU A 943 20.51 -14.32 16.72
CA GLU A 943 21.78 -14.10 17.42
C GLU A 943 22.36 -15.45 17.86
N ASN A 944 22.05 -16.53 17.14
CA ASN A 944 22.50 -17.89 17.44
C ASN A 944 22.52 -18.75 16.16
N PHE A 945 23.72 -18.99 15.64
CA PHE A 945 23.90 -19.70 14.37
C PHE A 945 23.43 -21.18 14.37
N ASP A 946 23.19 -21.77 15.54
CA ASP A 946 22.76 -23.17 15.65
C ASP A 946 21.23 -23.35 15.53
N ILE A 947 20.43 -22.28 15.63
CA ILE A 947 18.95 -22.37 15.72
C ILE A 947 18.25 -21.37 14.78
N SER A 948 17.78 -21.84 13.62
CA SER A 948 17.13 -20.96 12.63
C SER A 948 15.63 -21.18 12.44
N GLU A 949 15.10 -22.35 12.82
CA GLU A 949 13.68 -22.72 12.67
C GLU A 949 13.12 -23.43 13.90
N THR A 950 11.80 -23.38 14.08
CA THR A 950 11.14 -24.25 15.06
C THR A 950 11.08 -25.68 14.54
N ASP A 951 11.73 -26.61 15.23
CA ASP A 951 11.84 -28.02 14.83
C ASP A 951 11.81 -28.99 16.03
N PHE A 952 10.75 -29.79 16.12
CA PHE A 952 10.63 -30.93 17.02
C PHE A 952 10.60 -32.27 16.26
N ARG A 953 11.21 -32.40 15.08
CA ARG A 953 11.36 -33.70 14.38
C ARG A 953 12.21 -34.66 15.19
N LYS A 954 13.31 -34.13 15.74
CA LYS A 954 14.14 -34.84 16.71
C LYS A 954 13.73 -34.39 18.09
N PHE A 955 13.36 -35.34 18.95
CA PHE A 955 13.04 -35.08 20.35
C PHE A 955 13.49 -36.24 21.22
N GLN A 956 13.84 -35.93 22.46
CA GLN A 956 14.09 -36.90 23.51
C GLN A 956 12.76 -37.31 24.14
N MET A 957 12.54 -38.61 24.23
CA MET A 957 11.40 -39.19 24.96
C MET A 957 11.77 -39.39 26.41
N VAL A 958 11.08 -38.69 27.32
CA VAL A 958 11.35 -38.74 28.76
C VAL A 958 10.18 -39.42 29.48
N PRO A 959 10.30 -40.70 29.87
CA PRO A 959 9.28 -41.40 30.63
C PRO A 959 9.33 -41.00 32.11
N LEU A 960 8.26 -40.39 32.64
CA LEU A 960 8.23 -39.90 34.02
C LEU A 960 7.74 -40.93 35.04
N ASP A 961 7.26 -42.09 34.58
CA ASP A 961 6.98 -43.28 35.40
C ASP A 961 7.38 -44.58 34.67
N PRO A 962 8.69 -44.84 34.49
CA PRO A 962 9.18 -45.98 33.68
C PRO A 962 8.82 -47.36 34.26
N LYS A 963 8.31 -47.42 35.49
CA LYS A 963 7.84 -48.65 36.16
C LYS A 963 6.32 -48.79 36.14
N GLY A 964 5.62 -47.94 35.38
CA GLY A 964 4.24 -47.52 35.57
C GLY A 964 3.14 -48.58 35.66
N THR A 965 1.92 -48.12 35.88
CA THR A 965 0.76 -49.00 36.10
C THR A 965 0.01 -49.37 34.82
N SER A 966 0.16 -48.58 33.74
CA SER A 966 -0.50 -48.82 32.45
C SER A 966 0.46 -49.44 31.41
N GLN A 967 1.77 -49.13 31.50
CA GLN A 967 2.86 -49.65 30.65
C GLN A 967 2.76 -49.29 29.17
N ILE A 968 1.99 -48.26 28.81
CA ILE A 968 1.93 -47.75 27.43
C ILE A 968 2.65 -46.41 27.42
N ASP A 969 3.77 -46.36 26.70
CA ASP A 969 4.52 -45.13 26.46
C ASP A 969 3.76 -44.20 25.50
N PRO A 970 3.99 -42.88 25.55
CA PRO A 970 3.35 -41.97 24.62
C PRO A 970 3.77 -42.26 23.17
N ASN A 971 2.80 -42.30 22.26
CA ASN A 971 3.06 -42.37 20.82
C ASN A 971 2.92 -40.98 20.21
N TRP A 972 4.01 -40.44 19.66
CA TRP A 972 4.09 -39.12 19.05
C TRP A 972 4.23 -39.21 17.54
N VAL A 973 3.32 -38.56 16.82
CA VAL A 973 3.36 -38.43 15.37
C VAL A 973 3.80 -37.01 15.03
N VAL A 974 4.88 -36.87 14.28
CA VAL A 974 5.40 -35.57 13.85
C VAL A 974 4.78 -35.19 12.50
N ARG A 975 4.30 -33.95 12.40
CA ARG A 975 3.77 -33.30 11.19
C ARG A 975 4.39 -31.91 11.04
N HIS A 976 4.10 -31.22 9.93
CA HIS A 976 4.59 -29.86 9.66
C HIS A 976 6.10 -29.71 9.88
N GLN A 977 6.88 -30.71 9.49
CA GLN A 977 8.34 -30.73 9.65
C GLN A 977 8.80 -30.39 11.09
N GLY A 978 8.10 -30.88 12.11
CA GLY A 978 8.46 -30.65 13.51
C GLY A 978 7.71 -29.51 14.19
N LYS A 979 6.81 -28.81 13.49
CA LYS A 979 5.97 -27.74 14.06
C LYS A 979 4.59 -28.22 14.50
N GLU A 980 4.31 -29.50 14.32
CA GLU A 980 3.10 -30.14 14.83
C GLU A 980 3.41 -31.54 15.34
N LEU A 981 2.93 -31.84 16.55
CA LEU A 981 3.02 -33.16 17.15
C LEU A 981 1.66 -33.61 17.64
N VAL A 982 1.30 -34.84 17.32
CA VAL A 982 0.03 -35.46 17.73
C VAL A 982 0.32 -36.66 18.61
N GLN A 983 -0.27 -36.67 19.80
CA GLN A 983 -0.20 -37.78 20.73
C GLN A 983 -1.49 -38.61 20.63
N THR A 984 -1.35 -39.92 20.37
CA THR A 984 -2.50 -40.75 19.92
C THR A 984 -3.03 -41.74 20.95
N VAL A 985 -2.30 -42.04 22.03
CA VAL A 985 -2.62 -43.14 22.96
C VAL A 985 -2.82 -42.66 24.38
N ASN A 986 -3.70 -43.29 25.14
CA ASN A 986 -3.76 -43.03 26.58
C ASN A 986 -2.53 -43.68 27.26
N CYS A 987 -1.58 -42.85 27.72
CA CYS A 987 -0.26 -43.29 28.16
C CYS A 987 0.10 -42.89 29.61
N ASP A 988 1.16 -43.53 30.12
CA ASP A 988 1.89 -43.08 31.32
C ASP A 988 2.45 -41.65 31.11
N PRO A 989 2.76 -40.89 32.17
CA PRO A 989 3.24 -39.51 32.02
C PRO A 989 4.57 -39.48 31.26
N GLY A 990 4.64 -38.64 30.23
CA GLY A 990 5.83 -38.52 29.41
C GLY A 990 5.96 -37.13 28.79
N ILE A 991 7.20 -36.83 28.39
CA ILE A 991 7.56 -35.58 27.73
C ILE A 991 8.29 -35.90 26.42
N ALA A 992 7.94 -35.18 25.35
CA ALA A 992 8.77 -35.06 24.16
C ALA A 992 9.54 -33.74 24.22
N VAL A 993 10.85 -33.79 24.45
CA VAL A 993 11.70 -32.59 24.64
C VAL A 993 12.54 -32.35 23.39
N GLY A 994 12.48 -31.16 22.80
CA GLY A 994 13.33 -30.77 21.69
C GLY A 994 14.82 -30.74 22.07
N PHE A 995 15.71 -30.68 21.09
CA PHE A 995 17.16 -30.61 21.36
C PHE A 995 17.65 -29.19 21.59
N ASP A 996 16.99 -28.20 20.98
CA ASP A 996 17.36 -26.79 21.09
C ASP A 996 17.23 -26.26 22.52
N GLU A 997 18.23 -25.48 22.92
CA GLU A 997 18.39 -24.94 24.26
C GLU A 997 18.25 -23.42 24.25
N PHE A 998 17.58 -22.89 25.28
CA PHE A 998 17.23 -21.48 25.31
C PHE A 998 17.55 -20.83 26.66
N ASN A 999 18.12 -19.64 26.58
CA ASN A 999 18.21 -18.72 27.71
C ASN A 999 16.86 -18.03 27.93
N SER A 1000 16.46 -17.16 26.99
CA SER A 1000 15.19 -16.45 27.03
C SER A 1000 14.42 -16.73 25.75
N VAL A 1001 13.16 -17.15 25.91
CA VAL A 1001 12.36 -17.70 24.81
C VAL A 1001 10.90 -17.32 24.93
N ASP A 1002 10.30 -16.94 23.81
CA ASP A 1002 8.86 -16.95 23.65
C ASP A 1002 8.48 -18.27 22.99
N PHE A 1003 7.68 -19.11 23.65
CA PHE A 1003 7.18 -20.37 23.10
C PHE A 1003 5.66 -20.32 23.02
N SER A 1004 5.10 -20.62 21.86
CA SER A 1004 3.66 -20.69 21.63
C SER A 1004 3.29 -21.89 20.80
N GLY A 1005 2.06 -22.37 21.01
CA GLY A 1005 1.49 -23.45 20.21
C GLY A 1005 -0.01 -23.54 20.40
N THR A 1006 -0.66 -24.19 19.46
CA THR A 1006 -2.08 -24.49 19.50
C THR A 1006 -2.32 -25.84 20.14
N PHE A 1007 -3.13 -25.82 21.20
CA PHE A 1007 -3.51 -26.98 21.96
C PHE A 1007 -4.95 -27.36 21.64
N PHE A 1008 -5.15 -28.61 21.19
CA PHE A 1008 -6.47 -29.14 20.84
C PHE A 1008 -6.60 -30.62 21.24
N ILE A 1009 -7.76 -31.02 21.78
CA ILE A 1009 -8.04 -32.42 22.12
C ILE A 1009 -9.18 -32.91 21.21
N ASN A 1010 -8.86 -33.87 20.35
CA ASN A 1010 -9.78 -34.40 19.33
C ASN A 1010 -10.55 -35.64 19.80
N THR A 1011 -11.00 -35.66 21.05
CA THR A 1011 -11.78 -36.78 21.60
C THR A 1011 -12.69 -36.32 22.74
N GLU A 1012 -13.83 -37.00 22.88
CA GLU A 1012 -14.69 -36.89 24.08
C GLU A 1012 -14.30 -37.92 25.16
N ARG A 1013 -13.31 -38.77 24.87
CA ARG A 1013 -12.80 -39.78 25.80
C ARG A 1013 -11.69 -39.19 26.66
N ASP A 1014 -11.66 -39.62 27.90
CA ASP A 1014 -10.77 -39.12 28.96
C ASP A 1014 -10.96 -37.63 29.31
N ASP A 1015 -10.40 -37.24 30.45
CA ASP A 1015 -10.56 -35.90 31.03
C ASP A 1015 -9.26 -35.38 31.68
N ASP A 1016 -8.13 -35.92 31.22
CA ASP A 1016 -6.82 -35.95 31.87
C ASP A 1016 -5.89 -34.79 31.44
N TYR A 1017 -4.58 -34.95 31.64
CA TYR A 1017 -3.60 -33.86 31.57
C TYR A 1017 -2.88 -33.82 30.22
N ALA A 1018 -2.72 -32.60 29.71
CA ALA A 1018 -1.74 -32.31 28.68
C ALA A 1018 -1.24 -30.85 28.79
N GLY A 1019 -0.15 -30.53 28.11
CA GLY A 1019 0.47 -29.21 28.12
C GLY A 1019 1.90 -29.24 27.61
N PHE A 1020 2.78 -28.40 28.16
CA PHE A 1020 4.17 -28.30 27.73
C PHE A 1020 5.13 -28.10 28.89
N VAL A 1021 6.40 -28.33 28.61
CA VAL A 1021 7.53 -28.05 29.49
C VAL A 1021 8.41 -26.95 28.90
N PHE A 1022 9.06 -26.20 29.78
CA PHE A 1022 10.08 -25.23 29.42
C PHE A 1022 11.15 -25.16 30.50
N GLY A 1023 12.34 -24.72 30.13
CA GLY A 1023 13.50 -24.75 31.01
C GLY A 1023 13.77 -26.17 31.52
N TYR A 1024 13.62 -27.15 30.63
CA TYR A 1024 13.95 -28.54 30.92
C TYR A 1024 15.47 -28.69 30.96
N GLN A 1025 15.99 -29.17 32.07
CA GLN A 1025 17.41 -29.50 32.25
C GLN A 1025 17.55 -31.02 32.40
N SER A 1026 16.77 -31.58 33.32
CA SER A 1026 16.65 -33.02 33.54
C SER A 1026 15.20 -33.41 33.85
N SER A 1027 14.89 -34.69 33.86
CA SER A 1027 13.59 -35.27 34.25
C SER A 1027 13.21 -34.97 35.70
N SER A 1028 14.14 -34.43 36.49
CA SER A 1028 13.91 -33.93 37.84
C SER A 1028 13.81 -32.40 37.93
N ARG A 1029 14.18 -31.68 36.86
CA ARG A 1029 14.42 -30.23 36.84
C ARG A 1029 13.81 -29.59 35.59
N PHE A 1030 12.56 -29.14 35.71
CA PHE A 1030 11.87 -28.43 34.62
C PHE A 1030 10.68 -27.63 35.13
N TYR A 1031 10.22 -26.66 34.33
CA TYR A 1031 8.89 -26.07 34.51
C TYR A 1031 7.86 -26.79 33.64
N VAL A 1032 6.65 -26.93 34.15
CA VAL A 1032 5.55 -27.54 33.41
C VAL A 1032 4.28 -26.73 33.54
N VAL A 1033 3.64 -26.52 32.40
CA VAL A 1033 2.27 -26.01 32.32
C VAL A 1033 1.40 -27.16 31.88
N MET A 1034 0.42 -27.48 32.70
CA MET A 1034 -0.47 -28.60 32.48
C MET A 1034 -1.91 -28.14 32.65
N TRP A 1035 -2.79 -28.66 31.82
CA TRP A 1035 -4.22 -28.40 31.86
C TRP A 1035 -4.98 -29.71 31.99
N LYS A 1036 -5.96 -29.74 32.91
CA LYS A 1036 -6.88 -30.88 33.08
C LYS A 1036 -8.33 -30.44 32.91
N GLN A 1037 -9.12 -31.29 32.27
CA GLN A 1037 -10.51 -31.00 31.96
C GLN A 1037 -11.42 -31.12 33.19
N ILE A 1038 -11.40 -32.26 33.89
CA ILE A 1038 -12.29 -32.53 35.03
C ILE A 1038 -11.47 -32.84 36.29
N THR A 1039 -11.90 -32.34 37.45
CA THR A 1039 -11.21 -32.62 38.72
C THR A 1039 -11.30 -34.11 39.07
N GLN A 1040 -10.16 -34.78 39.26
CA GLN A 1040 -10.08 -36.21 39.56
C GLN A 1040 -8.98 -36.53 40.58
N THR A 1041 -9.24 -37.50 41.47
CA THR A 1041 -8.20 -38.08 42.34
C THR A 1041 -7.51 -39.19 41.57
N TYR A 1042 -6.17 -39.20 41.56
CA TYR A 1042 -5.40 -40.24 40.89
C TYR A 1042 -5.76 -41.62 41.46
N TRP A 1043 -5.85 -42.64 40.60
CA TRP A 1043 -6.32 -43.96 41.02
C TRP A 1043 -5.35 -44.66 41.98
N SER A 1044 -4.04 -44.40 41.87
CA SER A 1044 -3.05 -44.91 42.82
C SER A 1044 -2.95 -44.00 44.05
N ASN A 1045 -3.28 -44.56 45.23
CA ASN A 1045 -3.12 -43.87 46.51
C ASN A 1045 -1.69 -43.92 47.08
N LYS A 1046 -0.76 -44.58 46.38
CA LYS A 1046 0.65 -44.68 46.75
C LYS A 1046 1.53 -43.97 45.72
N PRO A 1047 2.63 -43.31 46.14
CA PRO A 1047 3.10 -43.18 47.53
C PRO A 1047 2.32 -42.12 48.33
N THR A 1048 1.65 -41.18 47.66
CA THR A 1048 0.83 -40.13 48.27
C THR A 1048 -0.51 -40.01 47.54
N LYS A 1049 -1.57 -39.56 48.24
CA LYS A 1049 -2.87 -39.34 47.59
C LYS A 1049 -2.82 -38.05 46.75
N ALA A 1050 -2.95 -38.18 45.44
CA ALA A 1050 -2.92 -37.06 44.50
C ALA A 1050 -4.32 -36.64 44.06
N GLN A 1051 -4.58 -35.33 44.00
CA GLN A 1051 -5.87 -34.76 43.61
C GLN A 1051 -5.60 -33.69 42.56
N GLY A 1052 -5.94 -33.97 41.31
CA GLY A 1052 -5.81 -33.04 40.19
C GLY A 1052 -7.09 -32.24 40.04
N TYR A 1053 -7.02 -30.92 40.18
CA TYR A 1053 -8.12 -30.01 39.91
C TYR A 1053 -8.15 -29.64 38.42
N SER A 1054 -9.36 -29.38 37.93
CA SER A 1054 -9.58 -28.89 36.57
C SER A 1054 -9.07 -27.46 36.40
N GLY A 1055 -8.42 -27.20 35.27
CA GLY A 1055 -7.88 -25.91 34.88
C GLY A 1055 -6.37 -25.92 34.66
N LEU A 1056 -5.83 -24.72 34.42
CA LEU A 1056 -4.42 -24.51 34.11
C LEU A 1056 -3.60 -24.50 35.41
N SER A 1057 -2.52 -25.28 35.44
CA SER A 1057 -1.57 -25.35 36.55
C SER A 1057 -0.16 -25.11 36.05
N ILE A 1058 0.59 -24.27 36.75
CA ILE A 1058 2.01 -24.02 36.47
C ILE A 1058 2.82 -24.51 37.66
N LYS A 1059 3.79 -25.40 37.41
CA LYS A 1059 4.60 -26.05 38.44
C LYS A 1059 6.07 -25.95 38.11
N VAL A 1060 6.88 -25.86 39.16
CA VAL A 1060 8.33 -26.09 39.11
C VAL A 1060 8.60 -27.48 39.64
N VAL A 1061 9.13 -28.36 38.82
CA VAL A 1061 9.55 -29.70 39.21
C VAL A 1061 10.99 -29.61 39.66
N ASN A 1062 11.23 -29.98 40.92
CA ASN A 1062 12.55 -30.08 41.54
C ASN A 1062 12.51 -31.34 42.40
N SER A 1063 12.70 -32.49 41.75
CA SER A 1063 12.50 -33.81 42.34
C SER A 1063 13.77 -34.33 42.99
N THR A 1064 13.68 -34.77 44.24
CA THR A 1064 14.78 -35.48 44.91
C THR A 1064 14.82 -36.97 44.61
N THR A 1065 13.80 -37.51 43.93
CA THR A 1065 13.67 -38.96 43.67
C THR A 1065 13.76 -39.33 42.20
N GLY A 1066 13.70 -38.36 41.28
CA GLY A 1066 13.63 -38.59 39.84
C GLY A 1066 12.31 -39.20 39.36
N PRO A 1067 12.30 -39.69 38.11
CA PRO A 1067 11.17 -40.40 37.51
C PRO A 1067 10.67 -41.59 38.33
N GLY A 1068 9.34 -41.74 38.43
CA GLY A 1068 8.70 -42.86 39.13
C GLY A 1068 7.46 -42.47 39.93
N GLU A 1069 7.06 -43.36 40.85
CA GLU A 1069 5.76 -43.26 41.52
C GLU A 1069 5.57 -41.98 42.37
N HIS A 1070 6.66 -41.43 42.92
CA HIS A 1070 6.65 -40.20 43.71
C HIS A 1070 6.39 -38.98 42.83
N LEU A 1071 7.20 -38.80 41.79
CA LEU A 1071 7.08 -37.67 40.87
C LEU A 1071 5.75 -37.72 40.12
N ARG A 1072 5.33 -38.89 39.64
CA ARG A 1072 4.02 -39.11 39.00
C ARG A 1072 2.85 -38.60 39.84
N ASN A 1073 2.75 -39.05 41.09
CA ASN A 1073 1.64 -38.63 41.96
C ASN A 1073 1.74 -37.13 42.28
N ALA A 1074 2.94 -36.59 42.37
CA ALA A 1074 3.17 -35.17 42.57
C ALA A 1074 2.71 -34.36 41.35
N LEU A 1075 3.08 -34.77 40.13
CA LEU A 1075 2.63 -34.15 38.88
C LEU A 1075 1.11 -34.16 38.73
N TRP A 1076 0.43 -35.22 39.17
CA TRP A 1076 -1.04 -35.24 39.19
C TRP A 1076 -1.65 -34.29 40.25
N HIS A 1077 -1.02 -34.16 41.41
CA HIS A 1077 -1.59 -33.41 42.53
C HIS A 1077 -1.55 -31.89 42.28
N THR A 1078 -2.68 -31.21 42.37
CA THR A 1078 -2.73 -29.74 42.32
C THR A 1078 -2.45 -29.16 43.71
N GLY A 1079 -1.17 -28.93 43.97
CA GLY A 1079 -0.67 -28.37 45.24
C GLY A 1079 0.79 -28.73 45.42
N ASN A 1080 1.45 -28.16 46.43
CA ASN A 1080 2.86 -28.47 46.69
C ASN A 1080 3.00 -29.91 47.20
N THR A 1081 3.99 -30.64 46.69
CA THR A 1081 4.44 -31.92 47.25
C THR A 1081 5.89 -31.77 47.66
N SER A 1082 6.15 -31.81 48.98
CA SER A 1082 7.49 -31.64 49.52
C SER A 1082 8.51 -32.54 48.81
N GLU A 1083 9.67 -31.98 48.49
CA GLU A 1083 10.82 -32.68 47.87
C GLU A 1083 10.56 -33.21 46.44
N GLN A 1084 9.46 -32.81 45.80
CA GLN A 1084 9.08 -33.29 44.46
C GLN A 1084 8.75 -32.16 43.49
N HIS A 1085 7.85 -31.26 43.87
CA HIS A 1085 7.57 -30.06 43.07
C HIS A 1085 6.93 -28.97 43.93
N HIS A 1086 7.07 -27.71 43.50
CA HIS A 1086 6.34 -26.58 44.04
C HIS A 1086 5.33 -26.07 43.01
N LEU A 1087 4.08 -25.89 43.42
CA LEU A 1087 3.04 -25.25 42.64
C LEU A 1087 3.19 -23.74 42.76
N THR A 1088 3.59 -23.10 41.67
CA THR A 1088 3.78 -21.65 41.62
C THR A 1088 2.44 -20.92 41.52
N LEU A 1089 1.47 -21.48 40.77
CA LEU A 1089 0.13 -20.89 40.63
C LEU A 1089 -0.97 -21.92 40.24
N PRO A 1090 -2.05 -22.07 41.04
CA PRO A 1090 -3.28 -22.72 40.59
C PRO A 1090 -4.23 -21.72 39.92
N ILE A 1091 -4.67 -22.00 38.69
CA ILE A 1091 -5.69 -21.20 38.00
C ILE A 1091 -6.94 -22.05 37.75
N PHE A 1092 -7.93 -21.92 38.64
CA PHE A 1092 -9.20 -22.64 38.53
C PHE A 1092 -10.01 -22.17 37.30
N LEU A 1093 -10.47 -23.14 36.50
CA LEU A 1093 -11.38 -22.94 35.36
C LEU A 1093 -12.77 -23.56 35.62
N LEU A 1094 -13.79 -22.94 35.01
CA LEU A 1094 -15.18 -23.39 34.93
C LEU A 1094 -15.56 -23.45 33.43
N SER A 1095 -14.88 -24.24 32.60
CA SER A 1095 -15.37 -24.56 31.25
C SER A 1095 -14.80 -25.89 30.74
N SER A 1096 -15.60 -26.55 29.89
CA SER A 1096 -15.28 -27.79 29.18
C SER A 1096 -14.58 -27.44 27.87
N LEU A 1097 -13.32 -27.85 27.67
CA LEU A 1097 -12.57 -27.62 26.41
C LEU A 1097 -12.65 -28.79 25.40
N VAL A 1098 -13.66 -29.66 25.51
CA VAL A 1098 -13.89 -30.71 24.49
C VAL A 1098 -14.17 -30.02 23.14
N PHE A 1099 -13.39 -30.32 22.10
CA PHE A 1099 -13.43 -29.67 20.79
C PHE A 1099 -13.20 -28.15 20.83
N THR A 1100 -12.47 -27.65 21.82
CA THR A 1100 -12.12 -26.24 21.92
C THR A 1100 -10.65 -26.04 21.62
N VAL A 1101 -10.37 -25.19 20.62
CA VAL A 1101 -9.02 -24.81 20.26
C VAL A 1101 -8.53 -23.69 21.18
N CYS A 1102 -7.38 -23.92 21.80
CA CYS A 1102 -6.76 -22.96 22.71
C CYS A 1102 -5.30 -22.75 22.30
N PRO A 1103 -4.91 -21.57 21.81
CA PRO A 1103 -3.51 -21.24 21.68
C PRO A 1103 -2.99 -20.87 23.07
N LEU A 1104 -1.83 -21.41 23.41
CA LEU A 1104 -1.17 -21.19 24.68
C LEU A 1104 0.19 -20.57 24.37
N MET A 1105 0.41 -19.38 24.92
CA MET A 1105 1.65 -18.61 24.76
C MET A 1105 2.37 -18.54 26.10
N VAL A 1106 3.63 -18.95 26.10
CA VAL A 1106 4.59 -18.78 27.19
C VAL A 1106 5.60 -17.74 26.76
N CYS A 1107 5.78 -16.73 27.59
CA CYS A 1107 6.93 -15.85 27.50
C CYS A 1107 7.85 -16.18 28.68
N LEU A 1108 9.05 -16.69 28.41
CA LEU A 1108 10.09 -16.95 29.41
C LEU A 1108 11.21 -15.92 29.25
N LYS A 1109 11.53 -15.23 30.36
CA LYS A 1109 12.69 -14.34 30.46
C LYS A 1109 13.59 -14.85 31.58
N SER A 1110 14.57 -15.69 31.25
CA SER A 1110 15.47 -16.29 32.24
C SER A 1110 16.34 -15.25 32.96
N LEU A 1111 16.88 -14.27 32.23
CA LEU A 1111 17.81 -13.27 32.77
C LEU A 1111 17.18 -12.38 33.86
N VAL A 1112 15.87 -12.12 33.76
CA VAL A 1112 15.09 -11.39 34.78
C VAL A 1112 14.34 -12.36 35.71
N SER A 1113 14.40 -13.65 35.41
CA SER A 1113 13.75 -14.75 36.11
C SER A 1113 12.24 -14.52 36.23
N ASN A 1114 11.63 -14.18 35.10
CA ASN A 1114 10.23 -13.81 34.96
C ASN A 1114 9.62 -14.59 33.81
N PHE A 1115 8.47 -15.20 34.03
CA PHE A 1115 7.68 -15.80 32.97
C PHE A 1115 6.21 -15.44 33.06
N ARG A 1116 5.52 -15.52 31.93
CA ARG A 1116 4.08 -15.26 31.80
C ARG A 1116 3.48 -16.30 30.87
N VAL A 1117 2.35 -16.86 31.27
CA VAL A 1117 1.58 -17.83 30.50
C VAL A 1117 0.21 -17.25 30.20
N VAL A 1118 -0.14 -17.20 28.92
CA VAL A 1118 -1.41 -16.68 28.41
C VAL A 1118 -2.10 -17.75 27.58
N MET A 1119 -3.32 -18.11 27.96
CA MET A 1119 -4.15 -19.08 27.26
C MET A 1119 -5.33 -18.36 26.62
N TYR A 1120 -5.57 -18.60 25.33
CA TYR A 1120 -6.72 -18.06 24.63
C TYR A 1120 -7.77 -19.16 24.37
N GLU A 1121 -8.99 -18.73 24.12
CA GLU A 1121 -10.09 -19.55 23.59
C GLU A 1121 -10.55 -18.84 22.31
N GLY A 1122 -10.18 -19.38 21.15
CA GLY A 1122 -10.20 -18.66 19.88
C GLY A 1122 -9.46 -17.32 20.00
N LYS A 1123 -10.21 -16.21 19.89
CA LYS A 1123 -9.67 -14.83 19.89
C LYS A 1123 -9.53 -14.18 21.26
N LYS A 1124 -10.08 -14.80 22.31
CA LYS A 1124 -10.19 -14.16 23.63
C LYS A 1124 -9.21 -14.78 24.59
N ILE A 1125 -8.50 -13.94 25.35
CA ILE A 1125 -7.71 -14.43 26.49
C ILE A 1125 -8.67 -15.08 27.49
N MET A 1126 -8.55 -16.38 27.65
CA MET A 1126 -9.28 -17.15 28.65
C MET A 1126 -8.60 -16.99 30.00
N LYS A 1127 -7.26 -17.07 30.03
CA LYS A 1127 -6.44 -16.92 31.23
C LYS A 1127 -5.10 -16.26 30.94
N ASP A 1128 -4.62 -15.57 31.95
CA ASP A 1128 -3.33 -14.89 31.97
C ASP A 1128 -2.77 -15.06 33.40
N SER A 1129 -1.57 -15.61 33.52
CA SER A 1129 -0.90 -15.76 34.80
C SER A 1129 -0.45 -14.43 35.39
N GLY A 1130 -0.30 -13.40 34.56
CA GLY A 1130 0.52 -12.23 34.86
C GLY A 1130 2.01 -12.61 34.93
N SER A 1131 2.85 -11.66 35.34
CA SER A 1131 4.27 -11.91 35.56
C SER A 1131 4.49 -12.75 36.82
N ILE A 1132 5.07 -13.94 36.65
CA ILE A 1132 5.51 -14.84 37.71
C ILE A 1132 7.03 -14.74 37.77
N TYR A 1133 7.57 -14.59 38.98
CA TYR A 1133 9.01 -14.54 39.19
C TYR A 1133 9.47 -15.82 39.89
N ASP A 1134 10.31 -16.58 39.21
CA ASP A 1134 10.94 -17.79 39.73
C ASP A 1134 12.34 -17.91 39.11
N LYS A 1135 13.32 -18.27 39.94
CA LYS A 1135 14.75 -18.32 39.58
C LYS A 1135 15.33 -19.73 39.66
N THR A 1136 14.47 -20.76 39.75
CA THR A 1136 14.95 -22.12 40.04
C THR A 1136 15.85 -22.63 38.91
N TYR A 1137 15.44 -22.37 37.66
CA TYR A 1137 16.20 -22.74 36.46
C TYR A 1137 16.40 -21.51 35.56
N ALA A 1138 17.63 -21.34 35.08
CA ALA A 1138 18.12 -20.21 34.32
C ALA A 1138 18.17 -20.47 32.79
N GLY A 1139 17.33 -21.37 32.29
CA GLY A 1139 17.23 -21.70 30.88
C GLY A 1139 16.90 -23.18 30.72
N GLY A 1140 17.09 -23.68 29.50
CA GLY A 1140 17.00 -25.10 29.17
C GLY A 1140 16.14 -25.35 27.94
N ARG A 1141 15.68 -26.59 27.78
CA ARG A 1141 14.97 -27.07 26.60
C ARG A 1141 13.45 -26.88 26.70
N LEU A 1142 12.80 -26.92 25.55
CA LEU A 1142 11.34 -26.89 25.40
C LEU A 1142 10.79 -28.29 25.11
N GLY A 1143 9.53 -28.55 25.46
CA GLY A 1143 8.91 -29.83 25.14
C GLY A 1143 7.41 -29.89 25.37
N LEU A 1144 6.81 -31.00 24.98
CA LEU A 1144 5.38 -31.28 25.06
C LEU A 1144 5.11 -32.33 26.12
N PHE A 1145 4.05 -32.16 26.90
CA PHE A 1145 3.72 -32.99 28.06
C PHE A 1145 2.34 -33.61 27.92
N VAL A 1146 2.24 -34.92 28.20
CA VAL A 1146 0.98 -35.64 28.32
C VAL A 1146 0.99 -36.52 29.56
N PHE A 1147 -0.19 -36.72 30.14
CA PHE A 1147 -0.38 -37.67 31.22
C PHE A 1147 -1.82 -38.20 31.21
N SER A 1148 -1.98 -39.45 30.77
CA SER A 1148 -3.25 -40.20 30.73
C SER A 1148 -4.31 -39.63 29.78
N GLN A 1149 -3.92 -38.86 28.76
CA GLN A 1149 -4.83 -38.26 27.78
C GLN A 1149 -4.44 -38.67 26.36
N GLU A 1150 -5.41 -39.17 25.58
CA GLU A 1150 -5.24 -39.52 24.16
C GLU A 1150 -5.71 -38.41 23.21
N MET A 1151 -5.28 -38.48 21.95
CA MET A 1151 -5.69 -37.61 20.84
C MET A 1151 -5.46 -36.11 21.10
N VAL A 1152 -4.25 -35.79 21.57
CA VAL A 1152 -3.80 -34.42 21.85
C VAL A 1152 -2.99 -33.88 20.68
N TYR A 1153 -3.42 -32.74 20.14
CA TYR A 1153 -2.77 -32.04 19.05
C TYR A 1153 -2.02 -30.83 19.62
N PHE A 1154 -0.74 -30.77 19.31
CA PHE A 1154 0.14 -29.64 19.54
C PHE A 1154 0.54 -29.09 18.18
N SER A 1155 -0.23 -28.12 17.68
CA SER A 1155 -0.15 -27.59 16.31
C SER A 1155 0.45 -26.18 16.27
N ASP A 1156 0.96 -25.75 15.12
CA ASP A 1156 1.58 -24.42 14.90
C ASP A 1156 2.57 -24.02 16.01
N LEU A 1157 3.45 -24.96 16.38
CA LEU A 1157 4.50 -24.74 17.38
C LEU A 1157 5.49 -23.71 16.87
N LYS A 1158 5.77 -22.71 17.71
CA LYS A 1158 6.68 -21.60 17.43
C LYS A 1158 7.47 -21.26 18.69
N TYR A 1159 8.79 -21.30 18.61
CA TYR A 1159 9.67 -20.65 19.59
C TYR A 1159 10.48 -19.54 18.93
N GLU A 1160 10.81 -18.50 19.69
CA GLU A 1160 11.68 -17.40 19.27
C GLU A 1160 12.62 -17.01 20.41
N CYS A 1161 13.91 -16.85 20.11
CA CYS A 1161 14.86 -16.31 21.08
C CYS A 1161 14.62 -14.82 21.33
N ARG A 1162 14.74 -14.39 22.59
CA ARG A 1162 14.57 -12.99 22.99
C ARG A 1162 15.80 -12.48 23.73
N GLY A 1163 16.61 -11.65 23.08
CA GLY A 1163 17.82 -11.05 23.67
C GLY A 1163 17.58 -9.95 24.73
N LYS A 1164 18.65 -9.58 25.44
CA LYS A 1164 18.70 -8.59 26.55
C LYS A 1164 18.10 -7.22 26.21
N GLN A 1165 18.10 -6.79 24.94
CA GLN A 1165 17.68 -5.42 24.58
C GLN A 1165 16.16 -5.19 24.52
N GLN A 1166 15.32 -6.23 24.46
CA GLN A 1166 13.86 -6.08 24.48
C GLN A 1166 13.26 -6.04 25.90
N GLU A 1167 14.11 -6.06 26.94
CA GLU A 1167 13.74 -6.20 28.35
C GLU A 1167 12.84 -5.07 28.90
N ASN A 1168 12.84 -3.87 28.29
CA ASN A 1168 12.03 -2.73 28.75
C ASN A 1168 10.57 -2.70 28.23
N PHE A 1169 10.18 -3.59 27.32
CA PHE A 1169 8.89 -3.48 26.63
C PHE A 1169 7.67 -3.99 27.42
N TYR A 1170 7.86 -4.83 28.43
CA TYR A 1170 6.74 -5.48 29.14
C TYR A 1170 6.42 -4.90 30.52
N ILE A 1171 7.09 -3.82 30.94
CA ILE A 1171 6.84 -3.16 32.24
C ILE A 1171 5.73 -2.08 32.17
N LEU A 1172 5.17 -1.80 30.98
CA LEU A 1172 4.21 -0.71 30.76
C LEU A 1172 2.84 -1.09 30.17
N LEU A 1173 2.43 -2.36 30.22
CA LEU A 1173 1.05 -2.77 29.93
C LEU A 1173 0.27 -3.15 31.20
#